data_AF-A0A7W5CBH2-F1
#
_entry.id   AF-A0A7W5CBH2-F1
#
_cell.length_a   1.000
_cell.length_b   1.000
_cell.length_c   1.000
_cell.angle_alpha   90.00
_cell.angle_beta   90.00
_cell.angle_gamma   90.00
#
_symmetry.space_group_name_H-M   'P 1'
#
loop_
_entity.id
_entity.type
_entity.pdbx_description
1 polymer ?
#
loop_
_entity_poly.entity_id
_entity_poly.type
_entity_poly.pdbx_seq_one_letter_code
_entity_poly.pdbx_strand_id
1 'polypeptide(L)'
;MTNTPYPINEIIEDIRFFLPKLIEACLVVEDMLHAPMTEQSWLQFGDMVEGMDDLYKTLNDIQVELAEKASYHPMHDSVIRALASIKAKFGAMNLSMDQDDYMGASECIRFELIPTFQQLAVEFGDVKSKREQFFAANMQYLKNSYHKVYSQIHIQLIDHRHYHVAYARNGMPTLSISVANGKPLQVYSQFNPVNEAKSWINKMAGTARVKSKVLMYGFGYGYHAKEYAAVYSEHSLFLYEPDIQVLLAAMSVMDIESLFESLNIIGFAVGTSKDVVDDMLKRFNQYSSDSPNIVVLPVYRKIKAEELKVIYSYAEKAIMDHNNGIYNFKKFGVEWTRNSMYNLRSLLAAPSIEGMKNKMDGVTAVIVGAGPSLEVDIDYLRKLKEHAFIIAAGTSIQTLLHYGIEPHLIVSIDGSEGNYKAFQPLEVNHIPLLFAAMINYRIIEHRVNRLLHVHLKSDSTIEHFMGVQAMENAVFKTTHSVTGTAVQAAIYMGCKDIVFAGQDLSYSGTQVYASGAKHLSAEQNETRIREATLTVENVQGAINRTNNGMKAMLYNLEELLSQYPEIRFVNTTHLGAKIKHTSWEPMIEVLQQLNNRVIHEDFLIKEMVGLQSYSKKQAMEIYEGIAQLPEQMKVCESQCREIVSQIGLLTGLCRTNAKKCLSTIREIDRHWEIVTSSNPFKGLYMRACRGELKQFEGELSKLNAATTLRDQVIFYRNHMEPLIKTMIDRSAELMDIVKESKQRIETVINN
;
A
#
# COMPACT_ATOMS: atom_id res chain seq x y z
N MET A 1 8.35 60.12 42.86
CA MET A 1 7.34 59.44 42.03
C MET A 1 8.03 58.24 41.41
N THR A 2 7.66 57.04 41.84
CA THR A 2 8.27 55.77 41.49
C THR A 2 7.72 55.30 40.13
N ASN A 3 8.55 55.26 39.08
CA ASN A 3 8.23 54.59 37.83
C ASN A 3 8.07 53.09 38.12
N THR A 4 6.84 52.59 38.03
CA THR A 4 6.60 51.14 37.88
C THR A 4 7.14 50.72 36.51
N PRO A 5 8.04 49.73 36.43
CA PRO A 5 8.52 49.24 35.14
C PRO A 5 7.39 48.57 34.38
N TYR A 6 7.21 48.92 33.11
CA TYR A 6 6.35 48.19 32.18
C TYR A 6 6.79 46.70 32.17
N PRO A 7 5.88 45.73 32.15
CA PRO A 7 6.26 44.32 32.08
C PRO A 7 7.05 44.07 30.80
N ILE A 8 8.26 43.47 30.90
CA ILE A 8 9.11 43.16 29.75
C ILE A 8 8.38 42.42 28.61
N ASN A 9 7.38 41.60 28.95
CA ASN A 9 6.55 40.89 27.99
C ASN A 9 5.71 41.83 27.13
N GLU A 10 5.18 42.92 27.67
CA GLU A 10 4.41 43.92 26.90
C GLU A 10 5.32 44.67 25.93
N ILE A 11 6.52 45.05 26.38
CA ILE A 11 7.52 45.70 25.51
C ILE A 11 7.97 44.77 24.37
N ILE A 12 8.13 43.47 24.66
CA ILE A 12 8.40 42.45 23.63
C ILE A 12 7.26 42.36 22.61
N GLU A 13 5.98 42.41 23.03
CA GLU A 13 4.84 42.45 22.10
C GLU A 13 4.83 43.71 21.24
N ASP A 14 5.12 44.88 21.82
CA ASP A 14 5.17 46.13 21.06
C ASP A 14 6.26 46.10 19.98
N ILE A 15 7.44 45.58 20.31
CA ILE A 15 8.53 45.35 19.32
C ILE A 15 8.07 44.41 18.21
N ARG A 16 7.29 43.36 18.53
CA ARG A 16 6.76 42.41 17.52
C ARG A 16 5.81 43.08 16.53
N PHE A 17 4.93 43.96 17.00
CA PHE A 17 4.02 44.70 16.11
C PHE A 17 4.73 45.79 15.31
N PHE A 18 5.83 46.31 15.86
CA PHE A 18 6.58 47.40 15.27
C PHE A 18 7.52 46.95 14.14
N LEU A 19 8.27 45.85 14.34
CA LEU A 19 9.29 45.39 13.39
C LEU A 19 8.80 45.19 11.95
N PRO A 20 7.63 44.56 11.67
CA PRO A 20 7.12 44.43 10.31
C PRO A 20 6.84 45.77 9.64
N LYS A 21 6.30 46.74 10.39
CA LYS A 21 6.01 48.09 9.87
C LYS A 21 7.30 48.84 9.56
N LEU A 22 8.32 48.69 10.41
CA LEU A 22 9.63 49.27 10.16
C LEU A 22 10.30 48.67 8.93
N ILE A 23 10.23 47.34 8.74
CA ILE A 23 10.77 46.65 7.55
C ILE A 23 10.06 47.14 6.28
N GLU A 24 8.74 47.29 6.32
CA GLU A 24 7.95 47.82 5.20
C GLU A 24 8.36 49.27 4.87
N ALA A 25 8.49 50.12 5.90
CA ALA A 25 8.98 51.50 5.73
C ALA A 25 10.39 51.53 5.10
N CYS A 26 11.30 50.65 5.54
CA CYS A 26 12.64 50.54 4.97
C CYS A 26 12.61 50.11 3.50
N LEU A 27 11.74 49.17 3.10
CA LEU A 27 11.60 48.73 1.71
C LEU A 27 11.05 49.85 0.81
N VAL A 28 10.11 50.65 1.32
CA VAL A 28 9.57 51.81 0.60
C VAL A 28 10.65 52.87 0.41
N VAL A 29 11.37 53.23 1.48
CA VAL A 29 12.44 54.25 1.42
C VAL A 29 13.62 53.79 0.55
N GLU A 30 14.00 52.52 0.61
CA GLU A 30 15.05 51.94 -0.24
C GLU A 30 14.76 52.13 -1.72
N ASP A 31 13.53 51.83 -2.15
CA ASP A 31 13.08 51.98 -3.55
C ASP A 31 13.04 53.46 -3.98
N MET A 32 12.64 54.35 -3.05
CA MET A 32 12.54 55.79 -3.32
C MET A 32 13.90 56.47 -3.55
N LEU A 33 14.97 55.98 -2.91
CA LEU A 33 16.31 56.54 -3.04
C LEU A 33 16.96 56.29 -4.41
N HIS A 34 16.35 55.47 -5.29
CA HIS A 34 16.76 55.33 -6.69
C HIS A 34 16.30 56.50 -7.58
N ALA A 35 15.55 57.46 -7.03
CA ALA A 35 15.05 58.65 -7.73
C ALA A 35 15.41 59.95 -6.95
N PRO A 36 15.38 61.14 -7.58
CA PRO A 36 15.65 62.41 -6.89
C PRO A 36 14.71 62.66 -5.71
N MET A 37 15.27 63.07 -4.57
CA MET A 37 14.52 63.29 -3.33
C MET A 37 13.51 64.43 -3.46
N THR A 38 12.26 64.15 -3.11
CA THR A 38 11.17 65.14 -3.01
C THR A 38 10.88 65.47 -1.54
N GLU A 39 10.09 66.51 -1.27
CA GLU A 39 9.64 66.85 0.09
C GLU A 39 8.91 65.67 0.77
N GLN A 40 8.11 64.92 0.01
CA GLN A 40 7.46 63.70 0.49
C GLN A 40 8.47 62.58 0.79
N SER A 41 9.49 62.41 -0.05
CA SER A 41 10.56 61.43 0.17
C SER A 41 11.36 61.73 1.44
N TRP A 42 11.61 63.01 1.73
CA TRP A 42 12.28 63.43 2.96
C TRP A 42 11.45 63.14 4.21
N LEU A 43 10.14 63.33 4.14
CA LEU A 43 9.23 63.01 5.25
C LEU A 43 9.25 61.51 5.55
N GLN A 44 9.12 60.66 4.54
CA GLN A 44 9.12 59.20 4.71
C GLN A 44 10.48 58.65 5.18
N PHE A 45 11.58 59.26 4.73
CA PHE A 45 12.92 58.97 5.26
C PHE A 45 13.02 59.35 6.75
N GLY A 46 12.50 60.52 7.13
CA GLY A 46 12.45 60.98 8.53
C GLY A 46 11.67 60.02 9.44
N ASP A 47 10.46 59.63 9.04
CA ASP A 47 9.61 58.69 9.78
C ASP A 47 10.30 57.32 9.97
N MET A 48 10.98 56.83 8.94
CA MET A 48 11.75 55.58 9.01
C MET A 48 12.90 55.71 10.02
N VAL A 49 13.66 56.81 9.97
CA VAL A 49 14.78 57.08 10.87
C VAL A 49 14.31 57.18 12.33
N GLU A 50 13.21 57.90 12.58
CA GLU A 50 12.60 57.97 13.91
C GLU A 50 12.21 56.58 14.42
N GLY A 51 11.59 55.77 13.56
CA GLY A 51 11.25 54.40 13.90
C GLY A 51 12.46 53.50 14.23
N MET A 52 13.58 53.68 13.53
CA MET A 52 14.82 52.95 13.84
C MET A 52 15.40 53.37 15.20
N ASP A 53 15.35 54.66 15.52
CA ASP A 53 15.86 55.21 16.78
C ASP A 53 14.99 54.74 17.97
N ASP A 54 13.67 54.72 17.82
CA ASP A 54 12.74 54.19 18.82
C ASP A 54 12.97 52.70 19.08
N LEU A 55 13.17 51.90 18.04
CA LEU A 55 13.53 50.49 18.19
C LEU A 55 14.88 50.34 18.91
N TYR A 56 15.89 51.13 18.54
CA TYR A 56 17.21 51.07 19.16
C TYR A 56 17.16 51.40 20.66
N LYS A 57 16.45 52.47 21.04
CA LYS A 57 16.23 52.84 22.45
C LYS A 57 15.52 51.75 23.22
N THR A 58 14.42 51.25 22.67
CA THR A 58 13.61 50.20 23.30
C THR A 58 14.43 48.92 23.53
N LEU A 59 15.21 48.48 22.53
CA LEU A 59 16.11 47.34 22.64
C LEU A 59 17.22 47.56 23.68
N ASN A 60 17.78 48.77 23.73
CA ASN A 60 18.83 49.13 24.67
C ASN A 60 18.33 49.16 26.13
N ASP A 61 17.07 49.55 26.34
CA ASP A 61 16.44 49.61 27.66
C ASP A 61 16.12 48.21 28.22
N ILE A 62 15.69 47.27 27.35
CA ILE A 62 15.32 45.92 27.80
C ILE A 62 16.51 44.95 27.91
N GLN A 63 17.66 45.24 27.30
CA GLN A 63 18.78 44.27 27.24
C GLN A 63 19.23 43.78 28.62
N VAL A 64 19.25 44.65 29.64
CA VAL A 64 19.70 44.29 31.00
C VAL A 64 18.73 43.30 31.63
N GLU A 65 17.43 43.53 31.50
CA GLU A 65 16.39 42.64 32.05
C GLU A 65 16.33 41.29 31.30
N LEU A 66 16.64 41.28 30.00
CA LEU A 66 16.78 40.04 29.22
C LEU A 66 17.98 39.19 29.66
N ALA A 67 19.04 39.80 30.17
CA ALA A 67 20.23 39.10 30.66
C ALA A 67 20.01 38.41 32.02
N GLU A 68 19.05 38.86 32.83
CA GLU A 68 18.84 38.35 34.20
C GLU A 68 18.08 37.00 34.26
N LYS A 69 17.34 36.65 33.20
CA LYS A 69 16.49 35.44 33.17
C LYS A 69 16.98 34.47 32.12
N ALA A 70 17.28 33.24 32.55
CA ALA A 70 17.82 32.19 31.68
C ALA A 70 16.93 31.83 30.47
N SER A 71 15.62 32.04 30.58
CA SER A 71 14.67 31.84 29.47
C SER A 71 14.84 32.82 28.31
N TYR A 72 15.50 33.96 28.52
CA TYR A 72 15.68 35.01 27.51
C TYR A 72 17.12 35.16 27.00
N HIS A 73 18.10 34.38 27.50
CA HIS A 73 19.50 34.50 27.07
C HIS A 73 19.72 34.41 25.53
N PRO A 74 19.06 33.51 24.78
CA PRO A 74 19.21 33.50 23.32
C PRO A 74 18.72 34.79 22.66
N MET A 75 17.64 35.37 23.20
CA MET A 75 17.08 36.64 22.73
C MET A 75 17.97 37.82 23.16
N HIS A 76 18.57 37.78 24.34
CA HIS A 76 19.56 38.76 24.78
C HIS A 76 20.75 38.86 23.82
N ASP A 77 21.38 37.73 23.47
CA ASP A 77 22.54 37.74 22.56
C ASP A 77 22.20 38.31 21.18
N SER A 78 20.98 38.04 20.73
CA SER A 78 20.39 38.59 19.52
C SER A 78 20.16 40.10 19.58
N VAL A 79 19.60 40.59 20.69
CA VAL A 79 19.45 42.02 20.95
C VAL A 79 20.79 42.73 20.94
N ILE A 80 21.82 42.18 21.60
CA ILE A 80 23.17 42.77 21.61
C ILE A 80 23.77 42.86 20.20
N ARG A 81 23.65 41.80 19.39
CA ARG A 81 24.12 41.83 18.00
C ARG A 81 23.37 42.85 17.16
N ALA A 82 22.06 42.94 17.32
CA ALA A 82 21.25 43.88 16.58
C ALA A 82 21.55 45.33 16.97
N LEU A 83 21.71 45.63 18.27
CA LEU A 83 22.14 46.95 18.75
C LEU A 83 23.48 47.37 18.15
N ALA A 84 24.47 46.47 18.14
CA ALA A 84 25.76 46.73 17.51
C ALA A 84 25.64 46.98 16.00
N SER A 85 24.83 46.18 15.30
CA SER A 85 24.58 46.31 13.85
C SER A 85 23.87 47.62 13.52
N ILE A 86 22.74 47.91 14.17
CA ILE A 86 21.95 49.12 13.97
C ILE A 86 22.83 50.36 14.19
N LYS A 87 23.57 50.43 15.29
CA LYS A 87 24.46 51.56 15.59
C LYS A 87 25.51 51.80 14.50
N ALA A 88 26.16 50.74 14.03
CA ALA A 88 27.20 50.84 13.01
C ALA A 88 26.64 51.22 11.63
N LYS A 89 25.51 50.61 11.23
CA LYS A 89 24.93 50.75 9.89
C LYS A 89 24.12 52.04 9.76
N PHE A 90 23.46 52.48 10.82
CA PHE A 90 22.77 53.78 10.87
C PHE A 90 23.76 54.94 10.65
N GLY A 91 24.94 54.88 11.27
CA GLY A 91 25.99 55.88 11.05
C GLY A 91 26.49 55.92 9.60
N ALA A 92 26.62 54.75 8.96
CA ALA A 92 27.01 54.66 7.56
C ALA A 92 25.93 55.21 6.61
N MET A 93 24.66 54.88 6.85
CA MET A 93 23.52 55.39 6.09
C MET A 93 23.42 56.92 6.17
N ASN A 94 23.51 57.51 7.38
CA ASN A 94 23.45 58.96 7.54
C ASN A 94 24.62 59.68 6.86
N LEU A 95 25.83 59.11 6.92
CA LEU A 95 26.98 59.67 6.22
C LEU A 95 26.78 59.70 4.70
N SER A 96 26.20 58.63 4.13
CA SER A 96 25.83 58.61 2.71
C SER A 96 24.77 59.66 2.39
N MET A 97 23.76 59.84 3.26
CA MET A 97 22.73 60.88 3.08
C MET A 97 23.31 62.31 3.16
N ASP A 98 24.23 62.59 4.09
CA ASP A 98 24.90 63.89 4.23
C ASP A 98 25.80 64.23 3.03
N GLN A 99 26.24 63.22 2.28
CA GLN A 99 27.08 63.34 1.09
C GLN A 99 26.29 63.31 -0.23
N ASP A 100 24.95 63.32 -0.15
CA ASP A 100 24.05 63.13 -1.30
C ASP A 100 24.28 61.80 -2.07
N ASP A 101 24.85 60.78 -1.40
CA ASP A 101 25.02 59.41 -1.91
C ASP A 101 23.78 58.55 -1.60
N TYR A 102 22.68 58.84 -2.29
CA TYR A 102 21.40 58.16 -2.09
C TYR A 102 21.45 56.67 -2.47
N MET A 103 22.29 56.30 -3.45
CA MET A 103 22.50 54.91 -3.83
C MET A 103 23.21 54.12 -2.73
N GLY A 104 24.27 54.68 -2.13
CA GLY A 104 24.94 54.06 -0.98
C GLY A 104 24.02 53.93 0.24
N ALA A 105 23.18 54.94 0.49
CA ALA A 105 22.15 54.86 1.54
C ALA A 105 21.11 53.75 1.26
N SER A 106 20.63 53.64 0.00
CA SER A 106 19.72 52.59 -0.45
C SER A 106 20.31 51.19 -0.26
N GLU A 107 21.56 50.97 -0.69
CA GLU A 107 22.25 49.69 -0.51
C GLU A 107 22.43 49.33 0.96
N CYS A 108 22.75 50.31 1.81
CA CYS A 108 22.86 50.11 3.25
C CYS A 108 21.51 49.68 3.87
N ILE A 109 20.41 50.32 3.48
CA ILE A 109 19.07 49.94 3.94
C ILE A 109 18.73 48.51 3.49
N ARG A 110 18.95 48.21 2.20
CA ARG A 110 18.60 46.94 1.56
C ARG A 110 19.35 45.74 2.12
N PHE A 111 20.68 45.86 2.17
CA PHE A 111 21.55 44.71 2.38
C PHE A 111 22.05 44.56 3.81
N GLU A 112 21.86 45.57 4.66
CA GLU A 112 22.38 45.57 6.03
C GLU A 112 21.27 45.76 7.07
N LEU A 113 20.47 46.82 6.95
CA LEU A 113 19.44 47.17 7.94
C LEU A 113 18.21 46.26 7.86
N ILE A 114 17.63 46.06 6.67
CA ILE A 114 16.47 45.17 6.49
C ILE A 114 16.75 43.74 6.98
N PRO A 115 17.89 43.09 6.63
CA PRO A 115 18.22 41.77 7.16
C PRO A 115 18.37 41.73 8.68
N THR A 116 18.94 42.79 9.28
CA THR A 116 19.05 42.92 10.74
C THR A 116 17.67 42.95 11.39
N PHE A 117 16.72 43.71 10.84
CA PHE A 117 15.35 43.78 11.35
C PHE A 117 14.55 42.52 11.11
N GLN A 118 14.74 41.85 9.97
CA GLN A 118 14.11 40.56 9.68
C GLN A 118 14.60 39.47 10.65
N GLN A 119 15.90 39.46 10.98
CA GLN A 119 16.45 38.55 11.97
C GLN A 119 15.86 38.81 13.35
N LEU A 120 15.80 40.08 13.78
CA LEU A 120 15.13 40.46 15.03
C LEU A 120 13.65 40.05 15.03
N ALA A 121 12.92 40.23 13.93
CA ALA A 121 11.52 39.87 13.83
C ALA A 121 11.30 38.35 13.97
N VAL A 122 12.21 37.54 13.45
CA VAL A 122 12.21 36.08 13.61
C VAL A 122 12.50 35.68 15.06
N GLU A 123 13.44 36.37 15.71
CA GLU A 123 13.89 36.03 17.06
C GLU A 123 12.90 36.50 18.14
N PHE A 124 12.21 37.61 17.91
CA PHE A 124 11.13 38.11 18.79
C PHE A 124 9.79 37.42 18.52
N GLY A 125 9.54 36.97 17.29
CA GLY A 125 8.26 36.40 16.84
C GLY A 125 8.06 34.91 17.12
N ASP A 126 7.59 34.58 18.33
CA ASP A 126 6.62 33.50 18.56
C ASP A 126 6.92 32.09 18.00
N VAL A 127 8.12 31.57 18.23
CA VAL A 127 8.52 30.24 17.73
C VAL A 127 7.87 29.08 18.49
N LYS A 128 7.35 29.27 19.70
CA LYS A 128 6.78 28.15 20.47
C LYS A 128 5.26 28.05 20.35
N SER A 129 4.52 29.12 20.62
CA SER A 129 3.04 29.11 20.57
C SER A 129 2.54 28.84 19.15
N LYS A 130 3.10 29.51 18.14
CA LYS A 130 2.73 29.28 16.73
C LYS A 130 3.08 27.88 16.24
N ARG A 131 4.22 27.31 16.66
CA ARG A 131 4.57 25.92 16.33
C ARG A 131 3.66 24.91 17.01
N GLU A 132 3.28 25.17 18.25
CA GLU A 132 2.28 24.37 18.99
C GLU A 132 0.90 24.45 18.32
N GLN A 133 0.50 25.64 17.84
CA GLN A 133 -0.73 25.83 17.06
C GLN A 133 -0.70 25.07 15.72
N PHE A 134 0.36 25.23 14.92
CA PHE A 134 0.53 24.46 13.68
C PHE A 134 0.50 22.96 13.96
N PHE A 135 1.24 22.51 14.96
CA PHE A 135 1.30 21.09 15.30
C PHE A 135 -0.07 20.55 15.73
N ALA A 136 -0.80 21.28 16.57
CA ALA A 136 -2.15 20.90 17.01
C ALA A 136 -3.15 20.88 15.85
N ALA A 137 -3.15 21.91 15.00
CA ALA A 137 -4.01 22.00 13.82
C ALA A 137 -3.73 20.85 12.84
N ASN A 138 -2.46 20.62 12.49
CA ASN A 138 -2.04 19.52 11.63
C ASN A 138 -2.38 18.15 12.22
N MET A 139 -2.21 17.95 13.53
CA MET A 139 -2.57 16.70 14.19
C MET A 139 -4.07 16.43 14.11
N GLN A 140 -4.89 17.46 14.29
CA GLN A 140 -6.34 17.37 14.16
C GLN A 140 -6.77 17.09 12.71
N TYR A 141 -6.14 17.75 11.73
CA TYR A 141 -6.36 17.48 10.30
C TYR A 141 -6.02 16.02 9.94
N LEU A 142 -4.85 15.52 10.35
CA LEU A 142 -4.47 14.14 10.09
C LEU A 142 -5.38 13.12 10.79
N LYS A 143 -5.89 13.42 11.99
CA LYS A 143 -6.88 12.57 12.68
C LYS A 143 -8.16 12.41 11.87
N ASN A 144 -8.62 13.48 11.24
CA ASN A 144 -9.87 13.52 10.47
C ASN A 144 -9.71 12.93 9.06
N SER A 145 -8.62 13.28 8.37
CA SER A 145 -8.43 13.01 6.93
C SER A 145 -7.52 11.81 6.65
N TYR A 146 -6.60 11.48 7.57
CA TYR A 146 -5.56 10.44 7.37
C TYR A 146 -5.37 9.59 8.64
N HIS A 147 -6.44 8.95 9.11
CA HIS A 147 -6.46 8.21 10.39
C HIS A 147 -5.30 7.21 10.58
N LYS A 148 -4.86 6.52 9.51
CA LYS A 148 -3.72 5.59 9.57
C LYS A 148 -2.38 6.29 9.82
N VAL A 149 -2.19 7.50 9.30
CA VAL A 149 -0.98 8.30 9.57
C VAL A 149 -1.04 8.82 10.99
N TYR A 150 -2.20 9.34 11.42
CA TYR A 150 -2.42 9.75 12.81
C TYR A 150 -2.10 8.63 13.81
N SER A 151 -2.61 7.42 13.58
CA SER A 151 -2.37 6.29 14.49
C SER A 151 -0.88 5.94 14.65
N GLN A 152 -0.05 6.21 13.64
CA GLN A 152 1.39 5.98 13.68
C GLN A 152 2.16 7.06 14.42
N ILE A 153 1.68 8.31 14.41
CA ILE A 153 2.44 9.47 14.92
C ILE A 153 1.91 10.06 16.23
N HIS A 154 0.65 9.87 16.58
CA HIS A 154 0.02 10.57 17.72
C HIS A 154 0.63 10.24 19.11
N ILE A 155 1.32 9.11 19.24
CA ILE A 155 2.04 8.71 20.46
C ILE A 155 3.54 9.01 20.40
N GLN A 156 4.03 9.55 19.28
CA GLN A 156 5.45 9.76 19.06
C GLN A 156 5.87 11.12 19.63
N LEU A 157 7.00 11.13 20.34
CA LEU A 157 7.63 12.37 20.81
C LEU A 157 8.56 12.90 19.73
N ILE A 158 8.63 14.23 19.63
CA ILE A 158 9.54 14.90 18.70
C ILE A 158 10.98 14.78 19.23
N ASP A 159 11.87 14.24 18.41
CA ASP A 159 13.29 14.13 18.72
C ASP A 159 14.04 15.42 18.38
N HIS A 160 13.94 16.40 19.29
CA HIS A 160 14.66 17.67 19.17
C HIS A 160 16.18 17.55 19.27
N ARG A 161 16.75 16.38 19.61
CA ARG A 161 18.20 16.17 19.72
C ARG A 161 18.83 15.83 18.37
N HIS A 162 18.10 15.12 17.52
CA HIS A 162 18.60 14.73 16.20
C HIS A 162 17.94 15.48 15.06
N TYR A 163 16.73 16.02 15.25
CA TYR A 163 15.98 16.72 14.22
C TYR A 163 15.82 18.19 14.60
N HIS A 164 16.58 19.05 13.92
CA HIS A 164 16.63 20.47 14.20
C HIS A 164 15.94 21.26 13.09
N VAL A 165 14.78 21.83 13.43
CA VAL A 165 14.11 22.82 12.60
C VAL A 165 14.95 24.09 12.57
N ALA A 166 15.34 24.52 11.38
CA ALA A 166 16.10 25.75 11.13
C ALA A 166 15.39 26.58 10.06
N TYR A 167 16.01 27.70 9.64
CA TYR A 167 15.48 28.55 8.57
C TYR A 167 16.58 28.84 7.55
N ALA A 168 16.19 28.82 6.28
CA ALA A 168 17.05 29.27 5.19
C ALA A 168 17.21 30.80 5.21
N ARG A 169 18.19 31.33 4.47
CA ARG A 169 18.46 32.78 4.39
C ARG A 169 17.26 33.62 3.94
N ASN A 170 16.32 33.02 3.20
CA ASN A 170 15.07 33.65 2.79
C ASN A 170 13.92 33.52 3.81
N GLY A 171 14.21 33.08 5.03
CA GLY A 171 13.23 32.93 6.12
C GLY A 171 12.35 31.69 6.04
N MET A 172 12.54 30.82 5.04
CA MET A 172 11.73 29.61 4.91
C MET A 172 12.23 28.48 5.84
N PRO A 173 11.33 27.69 6.46
CA PRO A 173 11.72 26.56 7.29
C PRO A 173 12.59 25.54 6.54
N THR A 174 13.56 24.96 7.25
CA THR A 174 14.40 23.86 6.79
C THR A 174 14.65 22.88 7.94
N LEU A 175 15.25 21.73 7.63
CA LEU A 175 15.54 20.67 8.58
C LEU A 175 16.99 20.24 8.48
N SER A 176 17.66 20.16 9.63
CA SER A 176 18.99 19.59 9.79
C SER A 176 18.90 18.34 10.65
N ILE A 177 19.42 17.22 10.14
CA ILE A 177 19.41 15.92 10.82
C ILE A 177 20.83 15.60 11.30
N SER A 178 21.00 15.38 12.59
CA SER A 178 22.27 14.95 13.18
C SER A 178 22.58 13.51 12.79
N VAL A 179 23.80 13.26 12.31
CA VAL A 179 24.28 11.92 11.95
C VAL A 179 25.44 11.53 12.87
N ALA A 180 25.51 10.25 13.27
CA ALA A 180 26.59 9.76 14.11
C ALA A 180 27.94 9.95 13.38
N ASN A 181 28.83 10.76 13.97
CA ASN A 181 30.19 11.04 13.48
C ASN A 181 30.29 11.75 12.11
N GLY A 182 29.42 12.72 11.81
CA GLY A 182 29.50 13.50 10.57
C GLY A 182 28.95 14.92 10.67
N LYS A 183 29.04 15.67 9.57
CA LYS A 183 28.37 16.96 9.45
C LYS A 183 26.84 16.74 9.42
N PRO A 184 26.04 17.59 10.10
CA PRO A 184 24.59 17.50 10.06
C PRO A 184 24.06 17.52 8.62
N LEU A 185 23.19 16.56 8.30
CA LEU A 185 22.56 16.44 7.01
C LEU A 185 21.53 17.55 6.83
N GLN A 186 21.73 18.40 5.83
CA GLN A 186 20.74 19.39 5.44
C GLN A 186 19.72 18.73 4.50
N VAL A 187 18.44 18.76 4.90
CA VAL A 187 17.34 18.17 4.12
C VAL A 187 16.97 19.06 2.93
N TYR A 188 17.16 20.38 3.07
CA TYR A 188 16.95 21.38 2.01
C TYR A 188 18.12 22.36 1.90
N SER A 189 18.12 23.13 0.81
CA SER A 189 18.98 24.29 0.58
C SER A 189 18.88 25.30 1.72
N GLN A 190 20.04 25.65 2.29
CA GLN A 190 20.15 26.68 3.33
C GLN A 190 19.95 28.11 2.78
N PHE A 191 19.91 28.29 1.45
CA PHE A 191 19.68 29.58 0.82
C PHE A 191 18.20 29.80 0.47
N ASN A 192 17.59 28.83 -0.22
CA ASN A 192 16.19 28.89 -0.64
C ASN A 192 15.67 27.48 -1.01
N PRO A 193 14.86 26.83 -0.16
CA PRO A 193 14.27 25.51 -0.40
C PRO A 193 13.36 25.43 -1.62
N VAL A 194 12.65 26.51 -1.96
CA VAL A 194 11.74 26.56 -3.12
C VAL A 194 12.52 26.55 -4.43
N ASN A 195 13.63 27.30 -4.51
CA ASN A 195 14.49 27.29 -5.70
C ASN A 195 15.14 25.92 -5.93
N GLU A 196 15.46 25.18 -4.87
CA GLU A 196 15.91 23.80 -4.97
C GLU A 196 14.82 22.90 -5.58
N ALA A 197 13.60 22.96 -5.06
CA ALA A 197 12.47 22.18 -5.56
C ALA A 197 12.16 22.50 -7.05
N LYS A 198 12.20 23.79 -7.44
CA LYS A 198 12.08 24.23 -8.84
C LYS A 198 13.21 23.69 -9.72
N SER A 199 14.45 23.72 -9.24
CA SER A 199 15.59 23.17 -9.97
C SER A 199 15.49 21.65 -10.12
N TRP A 200 14.96 20.96 -9.11
CA TRP A 200 14.75 19.51 -9.14
C TRP A 200 13.69 19.10 -10.18
N ILE A 201 12.54 19.78 -10.21
CA ILE A 201 11.48 19.47 -11.20
C ILE A 201 11.93 19.77 -12.64
N ASN A 202 12.67 20.87 -12.85
CA ASN A 202 13.22 21.21 -14.16
C ASN A 202 14.18 20.14 -14.70
N LYS A 203 14.97 19.48 -13.83
CA LYS A 203 15.83 18.36 -14.22
C LYS A 203 15.06 17.10 -14.59
N MET A 204 13.85 16.93 -14.04
CA MET A 204 12.98 15.79 -14.35
C MET A 204 12.16 15.96 -15.62
N ALA A 205 11.87 17.21 -16.01
CA ALA A 205 11.03 17.58 -17.16
C ALA A 205 11.50 17.00 -18.52
N GLY A 206 12.78 16.60 -18.63
CA GLY A 206 13.33 15.95 -19.84
C GLY A 206 13.22 14.41 -19.88
N THR A 207 12.79 13.76 -18.78
CA THR A 207 12.78 12.29 -18.64
C THR A 207 11.41 11.70 -18.25
N ALA A 208 10.43 12.54 -17.93
CA ALA A 208 9.11 12.10 -17.50
C ALA A 208 8.22 11.73 -18.69
N ARG A 209 8.11 10.43 -18.99
CA ARG A 209 6.94 9.92 -19.71
C ARG A 209 5.68 10.23 -18.88
N VAL A 210 4.72 10.88 -19.52
CA VAL A 210 3.43 11.34 -18.97
C VAL A 210 2.67 10.18 -18.32
N LYS A 211 2.76 10.06 -17.00
CA LYS A 211 1.92 9.17 -16.19
C LYS A 211 1.19 10.04 -15.17
N SER A 212 -0.13 9.90 -15.12
CA SER A 212 -1.01 10.70 -14.27
C SER A 212 -0.96 10.35 -12.78
N LYS A 213 -0.14 9.37 -12.35
CA LYS A 213 -0.10 8.88 -10.97
C LYS A 213 1.34 8.66 -10.52
N VAL A 214 1.72 9.28 -9.41
CA VAL A 214 3.11 9.30 -8.90
C VAL A 214 3.16 8.93 -7.42
N LEU A 215 4.07 8.02 -7.07
CA LEU A 215 4.46 7.75 -5.69
C LEU A 215 5.66 8.64 -5.35
N MET A 216 5.45 9.64 -4.52
CA MET A 216 6.52 10.53 -4.06
C MET A 216 7.17 9.97 -2.80
N TYR A 217 8.43 9.55 -2.94
CA TYR A 217 9.25 9.04 -1.85
C TYR A 217 9.97 10.20 -1.15
N GLY A 218 9.52 10.48 0.06
CA GLY A 218 9.84 11.65 0.86
C GLY A 218 8.78 12.72 0.70
N PHE A 219 8.05 13.03 1.76
CA PHE A 219 7.19 14.22 1.80
C PHE A 219 8.02 15.44 2.22
N GLY A 220 8.87 15.27 3.23
CA GLY A 220 9.62 16.35 3.83
C GLY A 220 8.68 17.43 4.38
N TYR A 221 8.88 18.67 3.93
CA TYR A 221 8.10 19.87 4.26
C TYR A 221 7.16 20.25 3.11
N GLY A 222 7.03 19.39 2.10
CA GLY A 222 6.09 19.59 1.00
C GLY A 222 6.53 20.53 -0.13
N TYR A 223 7.70 21.16 -0.05
CA TYR A 223 8.21 22.05 -1.13
C TYR A 223 8.25 21.35 -2.50
N HIS A 224 8.78 20.12 -2.54
CA HIS A 224 8.87 19.33 -3.76
C HIS A 224 7.50 18.90 -4.30
N ALA A 225 6.56 18.53 -3.41
CA ALA A 225 5.20 18.17 -3.80
C ALA A 225 4.46 19.37 -4.40
N LYS A 226 4.59 20.55 -3.79
CA LYS A 226 3.98 21.79 -4.27
C LYS A 226 4.50 22.20 -5.64
N GLU A 227 5.82 22.25 -5.83
CA GLU A 227 6.41 22.59 -7.13
C GLU A 227 6.12 21.52 -8.20
N TYR A 228 6.03 20.24 -7.81
CA TYR A 228 5.61 19.17 -8.73
C TYR A 228 4.18 19.39 -9.23
N ALA A 229 3.22 19.64 -8.32
CA ALA A 229 1.82 19.85 -8.67
C ALA A 229 1.60 21.13 -9.48
N ALA A 230 2.42 22.17 -9.27
CA ALA A 230 2.36 23.38 -10.10
C ALA A 230 2.73 23.12 -11.57
N VAL A 231 3.64 22.19 -11.85
CA VAL A 231 4.05 21.81 -13.22
C VAL A 231 3.11 20.74 -13.80
N TYR A 232 2.62 19.82 -12.97
CA TYR A 232 1.79 18.69 -13.38
C TYR A 232 0.46 18.65 -12.61
N SER A 233 -0.40 19.65 -12.81
CA SER A 233 -1.67 19.81 -12.10
C SER A 233 -2.62 18.62 -12.21
N GLU A 234 -2.58 17.93 -13.36
CA GLU A 234 -3.43 16.76 -13.65
C GLU A 234 -2.92 15.46 -13.02
N HIS A 235 -1.75 15.47 -12.37
CA HIS A 235 -1.17 14.27 -11.78
C HIS A 235 -1.65 14.07 -10.34
N SER A 236 -2.03 12.84 -10.02
CA SER A 236 -2.33 12.41 -8.66
C SER A 236 -1.06 11.97 -7.92
N LEU A 237 -0.93 12.41 -6.66
CA LEU A 237 0.20 12.13 -5.80
C LEU A 237 -0.18 11.15 -4.69
N PHE A 238 0.59 10.09 -4.55
CA PHE A 238 0.68 9.35 -3.31
C PHE A 238 1.93 9.80 -2.58
N LEU A 239 1.77 10.45 -1.43
CA LEU A 239 2.87 10.97 -0.63
C LEU A 239 3.35 9.88 0.35
N TYR A 240 4.65 9.66 0.46
CA TYR A 240 5.23 8.73 1.42
C TYR A 240 6.39 9.38 2.16
N GLU A 241 6.33 9.43 3.49
CA GLU A 241 7.44 9.91 4.32
C GLU A 241 8.04 8.76 5.13
N PRO A 242 9.20 8.20 4.77
CA PRO A 242 9.77 7.08 5.51
C PRO A 242 10.14 7.45 6.96
N ASP A 243 10.49 8.71 7.24
CA ASP A 243 10.95 9.13 8.56
C ASP A 243 9.87 9.90 9.34
N ILE A 244 9.30 9.26 10.36
CA ILE A 244 8.27 9.85 11.23
C ILE A 244 8.74 11.19 11.83
N GLN A 245 10.01 11.32 12.19
CA GLN A 245 10.51 12.54 12.83
C GLN A 245 10.60 13.70 11.83
N VAL A 246 10.81 13.43 10.55
CA VAL A 246 10.73 14.44 9.48
C VAL A 246 9.31 14.98 9.36
N LEU A 247 8.29 14.11 9.37
CA LEU A 247 6.88 14.53 9.34
C LEU A 247 6.51 15.34 10.59
N LEU A 248 6.90 14.88 11.78
CA LEU A 248 6.65 15.62 13.03
C LEU A 248 7.31 17.01 13.02
N ALA A 249 8.54 17.12 12.51
CA ALA A 249 9.20 18.40 12.33
C ALA A 249 8.45 19.30 11.34
N ALA A 250 7.97 18.75 10.22
CA ALA A 250 7.17 19.50 9.24
C ALA A 250 5.88 20.04 9.87
N MET A 251 5.16 19.22 10.65
CA MET A 251 3.92 19.61 11.33
C MET A 251 4.10 20.79 12.28
N SER A 252 5.32 21.02 12.78
CA SER A 252 5.59 22.15 13.68
C SER A 252 5.73 23.48 12.94
N VAL A 253 6.03 23.51 11.64
CA VAL A 253 6.37 24.76 10.91
C VAL A 253 5.67 24.95 9.57
N MET A 254 4.95 23.93 9.10
CA MET A 254 4.21 23.98 7.84
C MET A 254 2.72 23.83 8.11
N ASP A 255 1.90 24.58 7.38
CA ASP A 255 0.46 24.35 7.29
C ASP A 255 0.20 23.19 6.32
N ILE A 256 -0.05 21.99 6.87
CA ILE A 256 -0.24 20.78 6.05
C ILE A 256 -1.61 20.78 5.39
N GLU A 257 -2.65 21.29 6.05
CA GLU A 257 -4.01 21.34 5.51
C GLU A 257 -4.05 22.20 4.26
N SER A 258 -3.64 23.46 4.36
CA SER A 258 -3.59 24.38 3.21
C SER A 258 -2.68 23.87 2.09
N LEU A 259 -1.56 23.21 2.44
CA LEU A 259 -0.69 22.59 1.45
C LEU A 259 -1.43 21.46 0.72
N PHE A 260 -2.09 20.56 1.45
CA PHE A 260 -2.74 19.38 0.88
C PHE A 260 -3.95 19.76 0.02
N GLU A 261 -4.68 20.82 0.37
CA GLU A 261 -5.75 21.38 -0.47
C GLU A 261 -5.26 21.85 -1.84
N SER A 262 -3.98 22.25 -1.94
CA SER A 262 -3.37 22.64 -3.21
C SER A 262 -2.85 21.46 -4.06
N LEU A 263 -3.00 20.22 -3.58
CA LEU A 263 -2.46 19.01 -4.19
C LEU A 263 -3.56 17.99 -4.54
N ASN A 264 -3.40 17.27 -5.65
CA ASN A 264 -4.27 16.14 -6.00
C ASN A 264 -3.77 14.85 -5.30
N ILE A 265 -4.04 14.71 -4.00
CA ILE A 265 -3.53 13.58 -3.19
C ILE A 265 -4.49 12.37 -3.26
N ILE A 266 -3.97 11.21 -3.65
CA ILE A 266 -4.68 9.91 -3.65
C ILE A 266 -4.31 9.03 -2.45
N GLY A 267 -3.29 9.42 -1.68
CA GLY A 267 -2.93 8.75 -0.45
C GLY A 267 -1.71 9.34 0.24
N PHE A 268 -1.62 9.08 1.55
CA PHE A 268 -0.49 9.46 2.38
C PHE A 268 -0.11 8.29 3.31
N ALA A 269 1.19 8.08 3.52
CA ALA A 269 1.74 7.08 4.42
C ALA A 269 3.03 7.58 5.08
N VAL A 270 3.32 7.11 6.29
CA VAL A 270 4.54 7.47 7.04
C VAL A 270 5.17 6.25 7.71
N GLY A 271 6.50 6.19 7.80
CA GLY A 271 7.25 5.15 8.51
C GLY A 271 7.78 4.03 7.63
N THR A 272 8.66 3.19 8.19
CA THR A 272 9.43 2.18 7.45
C THR A 272 9.01 0.74 7.70
N SER A 273 8.00 0.48 8.54
CA SER A 273 7.61 -0.91 8.81
C SER A 273 7.05 -1.57 7.56
N LYS A 274 7.26 -2.89 7.43
CA LYS A 274 6.81 -3.65 6.27
C LYS A 274 5.31 -3.49 6.02
N ASP A 275 4.49 -3.54 7.07
CA ASP A 275 3.03 -3.38 6.95
C ASP A 275 2.63 -2.02 6.37
N VAL A 276 3.36 -0.95 6.71
CA VAL A 276 3.14 0.38 6.14
C VAL A 276 3.48 0.39 4.66
N VAL A 277 4.62 -0.16 4.30
CA VAL A 277 5.08 -0.19 2.91
C VAL A 277 4.13 -1.04 2.05
N ASP A 278 3.74 -2.22 2.54
CA ASP A 278 2.80 -3.11 1.85
C ASP A 278 1.42 -2.47 1.68
N ASP A 279 0.88 -1.82 2.73
CA ASP A 279 -0.39 -1.09 2.66
C ASP A 279 -0.31 0.11 1.71
N MET A 280 0.79 0.86 1.75
CA MET A 280 1.04 2.00 0.86
C MET A 280 1.08 1.54 -0.61
N LEU A 281 1.88 0.52 -0.93
CA LEU A 281 1.99 -0.01 -2.28
C LEU A 281 0.65 -0.60 -2.75
N LYS A 282 -0.07 -1.30 -1.87
CA LYS A 282 -1.41 -1.82 -2.19
C LYS A 282 -2.38 -0.70 -2.51
N ARG A 283 -2.43 0.37 -1.71
CA ARG A 283 -3.27 1.55 -1.97
C ARG A 283 -2.85 2.27 -3.25
N PHE A 284 -1.55 2.46 -3.48
CA PHE A 284 -1.05 3.07 -4.71
C PHE A 284 -1.47 2.26 -5.96
N ASN A 285 -1.30 0.94 -5.91
CA ASN A 285 -1.64 0.04 -7.02
C ASN A 285 -3.15 -0.10 -7.26
N GLN A 286 -4.02 0.24 -6.31
CA GLN A 286 -5.46 0.33 -6.58
C GLN A 286 -5.76 1.35 -7.68
N TYR A 287 -4.91 2.36 -7.83
CA TYR A 287 -5.09 3.43 -8.78
C TYR A 287 -4.27 3.24 -10.06
N SER A 288 -3.34 2.29 -10.15
CA SER A 288 -2.50 2.14 -11.36
C SER A 288 -2.25 0.69 -11.73
N SER A 289 -2.49 0.37 -13.01
CA SER A 289 -2.15 -0.92 -13.63
C SER A 289 -0.71 -0.94 -14.19
N ASP A 290 -0.02 0.19 -14.21
CA ASP A 290 1.33 0.34 -14.78
C ASP A 290 2.41 0.33 -13.70
N SER A 291 3.67 0.19 -14.11
CA SER A 291 4.82 0.38 -13.20
C SER A 291 4.71 1.69 -12.42
N PRO A 292 5.03 1.70 -11.11
CA PRO A 292 4.77 2.86 -10.28
C PRO A 292 5.77 3.93 -10.68
N ASN A 293 5.29 5.13 -11.00
CA ASN A 293 6.21 6.24 -11.21
C ASN A 293 6.69 6.73 -9.84
N ILE A 294 7.81 6.18 -9.37
CA ILE A 294 8.39 6.54 -8.08
C ILE A 294 9.33 7.73 -8.26
N VAL A 295 8.99 8.83 -7.63
CA VAL A 295 9.78 10.07 -7.63
C VAL A 295 10.39 10.25 -6.25
N VAL A 296 11.72 10.21 -6.17
CA VAL A 296 12.46 10.26 -4.90
C VAL A 296 13.06 11.64 -4.66
N LEU A 297 12.79 12.21 -3.48
CA LEU A 297 13.41 13.46 -3.01
C LEU A 297 14.95 13.36 -3.01
N PRO A 298 15.67 14.45 -3.33
CA PRO A 298 17.13 14.43 -3.47
C PRO A 298 17.89 13.89 -2.25
N VAL A 299 17.43 14.23 -1.04
CA VAL A 299 18.06 13.80 0.21
C VAL A 299 18.04 12.26 0.35
N TYR A 300 16.89 11.62 0.10
CA TYR A 300 16.73 10.18 0.29
C TYR A 300 17.52 9.35 -0.72
N ARG A 301 17.76 9.86 -1.93
CA ARG A 301 18.66 9.20 -2.89
C ARG A 301 20.09 9.05 -2.35
N LYS A 302 20.53 9.98 -1.50
CA LYS A 302 21.90 9.98 -0.94
C LYS A 302 22.01 9.10 0.31
N ILE A 303 21.02 9.16 1.20
CA ILE A 303 21.14 8.57 2.54
C ILE A 303 20.45 7.21 2.72
N LYS A 304 19.65 6.77 1.73
CA LYS A 304 18.78 5.59 1.86
C LYS A 304 18.83 4.67 0.64
N ALA A 305 19.95 4.59 -0.07
CA ALA A 305 20.06 3.85 -1.33
C ALA A 305 19.66 2.35 -1.24
N GLU A 306 20.06 1.65 -0.17
CA GLU A 306 19.68 0.23 0.01
C GLU A 306 18.20 0.05 0.39
N GLU A 307 17.66 0.92 1.25
CA GLU A 307 16.23 0.91 1.60
C GLU A 307 15.35 1.23 0.38
N LEU A 308 15.81 2.13 -0.49
CA LEU A 308 15.15 2.42 -1.77
C LEU A 308 15.10 1.19 -2.66
N LYS A 309 16.18 0.40 -2.77
CA LYS A 309 16.17 -0.86 -3.57
C LYS A 309 15.12 -1.85 -3.06
N VAL A 310 14.99 -2.00 -1.75
CA VAL A 310 13.96 -2.85 -1.14
C VAL A 310 12.57 -2.37 -1.53
N ILE A 311 12.32 -1.07 -1.47
CA ILE A 311 11.01 -0.48 -1.79
C ILE A 311 10.68 -0.59 -3.28
N TYR A 312 11.66 -0.42 -4.18
CA TYR A 312 11.48 -0.73 -5.60
C TYR A 312 11.12 -2.20 -5.82
N SER A 313 11.79 -3.13 -5.14
CA SER A 313 11.50 -4.56 -5.28
C SER A 313 10.09 -4.93 -4.79
N TYR A 314 9.62 -4.32 -3.69
CA TYR A 314 8.26 -4.51 -3.19
C TYR A 314 7.22 -3.88 -4.12
N ALA A 315 7.52 -2.71 -4.69
CA ALA A 315 6.64 -2.06 -5.64
C ALA A 315 6.46 -2.89 -6.92
N GLU A 316 7.56 -3.43 -7.47
CA GLU A 316 7.52 -4.36 -8.60
C GLU A 316 6.67 -5.60 -8.28
N LYS A 317 6.89 -6.23 -7.12
CA LYS A 317 6.10 -7.38 -6.68
C LYS A 317 4.61 -7.04 -6.59
N ALA A 318 4.27 -5.94 -5.92
CA ALA A 318 2.89 -5.55 -5.69
C ALA A 318 2.15 -5.25 -7.01
N ILE A 319 2.84 -4.79 -8.05
CA ILE A 319 2.26 -4.56 -9.39
C ILE A 319 2.10 -5.85 -10.16
N MET A 320 3.10 -6.73 -10.12
CA MET A 320 2.96 -8.07 -10.70
C MET A 320 1.74 -8.77 -10.12
N ASP A 321 1.58 -8.73 -8.79
CA ASP A 321 0.44 -9.34 -8.10
C ASP A 321 -0.89 -8.66 -8.46
N HIS A 322 -0.92 -7.33 -8.57
CA HIS A 322 -2.11 -6.59 -9.00
C HIS A 322 -2.54 -6.96 -10.43
N ASN A 323 -1.61 -6.91 -11.37
CA ASN A 323 -1.86 -7.18 -12.80
C ASN A 323 -2.21 -8.64 -13.05
N ASN A 324 -1.49 -9.57 -12.44
CA ASN A 324 -1.83 -10.99 -12.46
C ASN A 324 -3.23 -11.22 -11.87
N GLY A 325 -3.56 -10.51 -10.78
CA GLY A 325 -4.89 -10.53 -10.18
C GLY A 325 -5.99 -10.11 -11.17
N ILE A 326 -5.84 -8.94 -11.82
CA ILE A 326 -6.81 -8.47 -12.83
C ILE A 326 -6.94 -9.49 -13.96
N TYR A 327 -5.82 -9.93 -14.54
CA TYR A 327 -5.82 -10.88 -15.65
C TYR A 327 -6.52 -12.19 -15.27
N ASN A 328 -6.17 -12.76 -14.12
CA ASN A 328 -6.77 -14.01 -13.64
C ASN A 328 -8.27 -13.87 -13.38
N PHE A 329 -8.72 -12.77 -12.77
CA PHE A 329 -10.16 -12.56 -12.56
C PHE A 329 -10.93 -12.35 -13.86
N LYS A 330 -10.36 -11.63 -14.85
CA LYS A 330 -10.98 -11.50 -16.17
C LYS A 330 -11.13 -12.85 -16.88
N LYS A 331 -10.15 -13.73 -16.71
CA LYS A 331 -10.10 -15.04 -17.36
C LYS A 331 -10.94 -16.11 -16.65
N PHE A 332 -10.88 -16.15 -15.31
CA PHE A 332 -11.41 -17.25 -14.50
C PHE A 332 -12.51 -16.83 -13.53
N GLY A 333 -12.85 -15.55 -13.42
CA GLY A 333 -13.81 -15.05 -12.41
C GLY A 333 -15.15 -15.78 -12.44
N VAL A 334 -15.74 -15.98 -13.63
CA VAL A 334 -17.00 -16.72 -13.79
C VAL A 334 -16.84 -18.20 -13.47
N GLU A 335 -15.74 -18.82 -13.91
CA GLU A 335 -15.43 -20.23 -13.62
C GLU A 335 -15.28 -20.48 -12.12
N TRP A 336 -14.58 -19.58 -11.41
CA TRP A 336 -14.44 -19.64 -9.97
C TRP A 336 -15.76 -19.40 -9.24
N THR A 337 -16.60 -18.48 -9.72
CA THR A 337 -17.96 -18.31 -9.17
C THR A 337 -18.79 -19.59 -9.37
N ARG A 338 -18.75 -20.20 -10.57
CA ARG A 338 -19.42 -21.47 -10.86
C ARG A 338 -18.98 -22.57 -9.91
N ASN A 339 -17.66 -22.78 -9.80
CA ASN A 339 -17.09 -23.79 -8.93
C ASN A 339 -17.55 -23.59 -7.49
N SER A 340 -17.39 -22.38 -6.94
CA SER A 340 -17.80 -22.08 -5.56
C SER A 340 -19.29 -22.34 -5.33
N MET A 341 -20.16 -21.92 -6.26
CA MET A 341 -21.61 -22.14 -6.17
C MET A 341 -22.00 -23.62 -6.29
N TYR A 342 -21.36 -24.39 -7.17
CA TYR A 342 -21.68 -25.82 -7.34
C TYR A 342 -21.16 -26.66 -6.19
N ASN A 343 -20.01 -26.27 -5.64
CA ASN A 343 -19.39 -26.95 -4.50
C ASN A 343 -20.05 -26.62 -3.17
N LEU A 344 -20.98 -25.66 -3.08
CA LEU A 344 -21.77 -25.42 -1.86
C LEU A 344 -22.41 -26.72 -1.36
N ARG A 345 -22.90 -27.58 -2.26
CA ARG A 345 -23.43 -28.92 -1.91
C ARG A 345 -22.42 -29.74 -1.10
N SER A 346 -21.22 -29.94 -1.65
CA SER A 346 -20.18 -30.75 -1.01
C SER A 346 -19.60 -30.06 0.22
N LEU A 347 -19.53 -28.73 0.23
CA LEU A 347 -19.03 -27.93 1.34
C LEU A 347 -19.97 -28.01 2.55
N LEU A 348 -21.30 -27.97 2.32
CA LEU A 348 -22.30 -28.15 3.39
C LEU A 348 -22.28 -29.57 3.98
N ALA A 349 -21.98 -30.58 3.16
CA ALA A 349 -21.95 -31.98 3.57
C ALA A 349 -20.61 -32.42 4.18
N ALA A 350 -19.49 -31.80 3.80
CA ALA A 350 -18.17 -32.14 4.31
C ALA A 350 -17.86 -31.43 5.63
N PRO A 351 -17.15 -32.07 6.58
CA PRO A 351 -16.66 -31.41 7.77
C PRO A 351 -15.62 -30.32 7.46
N SER A 352 -15.56 -29.30 8.32
CA SER A 352 -14.54 -28.24 8.26
C SER A 352 -13.20 -28.73 8.81
N ILE A 353 -12.10 -28.26 8.23
CA ILE A 353 -10.75 -28.42 8.80
C ILE A 353 -10.65 -27.83 10.21
N GLU A 354 -11.58 -26.97 10.61
CA GLU A 354 -11.61 -26.40 11.95
C GLU A 354 -11.55 -27.45 13.05
N GLY A 355 -12.26 -28.57 12.87
CA GLY A 355 -12.24 -29.70 13.79
C GLY A 355 -10.92 -30.48 13.84
N MET A 356 -9.96 -30.16 12.97
CA MET A 356 -8.61 -30.73 12.94
C MET A 356 -7.57 -29.86 13.66
N LYS A 357 -7.96 -28.73 14.24
CA LYS A 357 -7.04 -27.80 14.91
C LYS A 357 -6.18 -28.50 15.96
N ASN A 358 -4.86 -28.36 15.86
CA ASN A 358 -3.87 -28.92 16.79
C ASN A 358 -3.87 -30.46 16.98
N LYS A 359 -4.58 -31.24 16.14
CA LYS A 359 -4.62 -32.70 16.24
C LYS A 359 -3.34 -33.43 15.78
N MET A 360 -2.40 -32.70 15.17
CA MET A 360 -1.14 -33.18 14.62
C MET A 360 0.07 -32.58 15.37
N ASP A 361 -0.09 -32.17 16.63
CA ASP A 361 1.05 -31.69 17.43
C ASP A 361 2.11 -32.79 17.57
N GLY A 362 3.37 -32.42 17.40
CA GLY A 362 4.51 -33.35 17.39
C GLY A 362 4.69 -34.17 16.10
N VAL A 363 3.80 -34.05 15.12
CA VAL A 363 3.92 -34.72 13.81
C VAL A 363 4.66 -33.82 12.81
N THR A 364 5.63 -34.38 12.10
CA THR A 364 6.30 -33.70 10.98
C THR A 364 5.44 -33.86 9.72
N ALA A 365 5.15 -32.75 9.02
CA ALA A 365 4.45 -32.80 7.75
C ALA A 365 5.43 -32.73 6.58
N VAL A 366 5.21 -33.56 5.55
CA VAL A 366 5.98 -33.51 4.30
C VAL A 366 5.06 -33.03 3.18
N ILE A 367 5.28 -31.82 2.69
CA ILE A 367 4.47 -31.21 1.62
C ILE A 367 5.15 -31.44 0.29
N VAL A 368 4.52 -32.26 -0.54
CA VAL A 368 5.05 -32.71 -1.82
C VAL A 368 4.53 -31.84 -2.97
N GLY A 369 5.47 -31.28 -3.74
CA GLY A 369 5.22 -30.56 -4.99
C GLY A 369 5.40 -31.45 -6.22
N ALA A 370 5.13 -30.90 -7.41
CA ALA A 370 5.22 -31.63 -8.68
C ALA A 370 6.55 -31.38 -9.44
N GLY A 371 7.55 -30.79 -8.78
CA GLY A 371 8.83 -30.44 -9.39
C GLY A 371 9.65 -31.68 -9.80
N PRO A 372 10.43 -31.61 -10.91
CA PRO A 372 11.34 -32.67 -11.33
C PRO A 372 12.22 -33.27 -10.24
N SER A 373 12.67 -32.48 -9.26
CA SER A 373 13.55 -32.98 -8.20
C SER A 373 12.92 -34.08 -7.36
N LEU A 374 11.59 -34.23 -7.39
CA LEU A 374 10.91 -35.24 -6.60
C LEU A 374 11.41 -36.66 -6.90
N GLU A 375 11.85 -36.92 -8.14
CA GLU A 375 12.33 -38.23 -8.58
C GLU A 375 13.50 -38.76 -7.73
N VAL A 376 14.40 -37.88 -7.26
CA VAL A 376 15.52 -38.30 -6.41
C VAL A 376 15.11 -38.64 -4.98
N ASP A 377 13.93 -38.19 -4.55
CA ASP A 377 13.44 -38.34 -3.18
C ASP A 377 12.40 -39.46 -3.02
N ILE A 378 11.95 -40.09 -4.11
CA ILE A 378 10.85 -41.08 -4.11
C ILE A 378 11.11 -42.24 -3.12
N ASP A 379 12.30 -42.82 -3.13
CA ASP A 379 12.61 -43.97 -2.26
C ASP A 379 12.64 -43.60 -0.77
N TYR A 380 13.05 -42.36 -0.46
CA TYR A 380 13.01 -41.85 0.90
C TYR A 380 11.59 -41.49 1.34
N LEU A 381 10.79 -40.90 0.44
CA LEU A 381 9.37 -40.59 0.69
C LEU A 381 8.56 -41.85 1.00
N ARG A 382 8.84 -42.96 0.30
CA ARG A 382 8.20 -44.25 0.58
C ARG A 382 8.43 -44.73 2.00
N LYS A 383 9.65 -44.56 2.53
CA LYS A 383 10.01 -44.90 3.91
C LYS A 383 9.45 -43.89 4.91
N LEU A 384 9.48 -42.61 4.57
CA LEU A 384 8.97 -41.52 5.42
C LEU A 384 7.46 -41.62 5.66
N LYS A 385 6.69 -42.31 4.81
CA LYS A 385 5.25 -42.49 5.00
C LYS A 385 4.92 -43.08 6.39
N GLU A 386 5.75 -43.97 6.93
CA GLU A 386 5.54 -44.55 8.26
C GLU A 386 5.94 -43.63 9.42
N HIS A 387 6.62 -42.52 9.13
CA HIS A 387 7.25 -41.64 10.12
C HIS A 387 6.75 -40.18 10.07
N ALA A 388 6.08 -39.77 8.98
CA ALA A 388 5.69 -38.39 8.72
C ALA A 388 4.36 -38.28 7.96
N PHE A 389 3.67 -37.16 8.16
CA PHE A 389 2.41 -36.87 7.50
C PHE A 389 2.62 -36.29 6.10
N ILE A 390 2.60 -37.16 5.10
CA ILE A 390 2.72 -36.79 3.68
C ILE A 390 1.44 -36.12 3.14
N ILE A 391 1.60 -34.89 2.64
CA ILE A 391 0.57 -34.08 1.99
C ILE A 391 0.92 -33.90 0.51
N ALA A 392 0.05 -34.36 -0.39
CA ALA A 392 0.15 -34.07 -1.82
C ALA A 392 -0.49 -32.70 -2.12
N ALA A 393 0.31 -31.72 -2.55
CA ALA A 393 -0.21 -30.44 -3.00
C ALA A 393 -0.60 -30.51 -4.49
N GLY A 394 -1.91 -30.43 -4.78
CA GLY A 394 -2.47 -30.35 -6.13
C GLY A 394 -2.08 -31.55 -6.99
N THR A 395 -1.47 -31.28 -8.15
CA THR A 395 -1.14 -32.29 -9.18
C THR A 395 0.02 -33.22 -8.81
N SER A 396 0.74 -32.96 -7.70
CA SER A 396 1.78 -33.87 -7.18
C SER A 396 1.26 -35.27 -6.89
N ILE A 397 -0.06 -35.42 -6.66
CA ILE A 397 -0.73 -36.72 -6.50
C ILE A 397 -0.47 -37.65 -7.70
N GLN A 398 -0.36 -37.12 -8.92
CA GLN A 398 -0.07 -37.92 -10.11
C GLN A 398 1.29 -38.60 -10.00
N THR A 399 2.31 -37.84 -9.61
CA THR A 399 3.68 -38.35 -9.46
C THR A 399 3.76 -39.33 -8.31
N LEU A 400 3.16 -39.03 -7.17
CA LEU A 400 3.15 -39.93 -6.01
C LEU A 400 2.52 -41.29 -6.36
N LEU A 401 1.33 -41.30 -6.97
CA LEU A 401 0.68 -42.55 -7.37
C LEU A 401 1.44 -43.29 -8.47
N HIS A 402 2.07 -42.57 -9.41
CA HIS A 402 2.92 -43.18 -10.43
C HIS A 402 4.05 -44.03 -9.83
N TYR A 403 4.61 -43.58 -8.70
CA TYR A 403 5.66 -44.30 -7.95
C TYR A 403 5.13 -45.20 -6.82
N GLY A 404 3.81 -45.43 -6.77
CA GLY A 404 3.16 -46.29 -5.78
C GLY A 404 3.16 -45.72 -4.36
N ILE A 405 3.20 -44.40 -4.20
CA ILE A 405 3.15 -43.72 -2.90
C ILE A 405 1.76 -43.11 -2.73
N GLU A 406 1.02 -43.56 -1.72
CA GLU A 406 -0.24 -42.91 -1.33
C GLU A 406 0.02 -41.89 -0.22
N PRO A 407 -0.32 -40.60 -0.43
CA PRO A 407 -0.23 -39.60 0.63
C PRO A 407 -1.34 -39.80 1.68
N HIS A 408 -1.15 -39.21 2.85
CA HIS A 408 -2.18 -39.20 3.90
C HIS A 408 -3.28 -38.18 3.60
N LEU A 409 -2.93 -37.09 2.91
CA LEU A 409 -3.86 -36.01 2.56
C LEU A 409 -3.53 -35.45 1.18
N ILE A 410 -4.57 -35.22 0.38
CA ILE A 410 -4.50 -34.39 -0.83
C ILE A 410 -5.02 -33.01 -0.46
N VAL A 411 -4.29 -31.95 -0.82
CA VAL A 411 -4.79 -30.57 -0.76
C VAL A 411 -4.97 -30.11 -2.20
N SER A 412 -6.18 -29.66 -2.56
CA SER A 412 -6.45 -29.16 -3.92
C SER A 412 -7.45 -28.01 -3.89
N ILE A 413 -7.11 -26.90 -4.53
CA ILE A 413 -7.95 -25.69 -4.59
C ILE A 413 -8.06 -25.09 -5.99
N ASP A 414 -7.33 -25.64 -6.97
CA ASP A 414 -7.31 -25.07 -8.32
C ASP A 414 -8.63 -25.35 -9.05
N GLY A 415 -9.26 -24.26 -9.50
CA GLY A 415 -10.51 -24.26 -10.23
C GLY A 415 -10.41 -24.72 -11.68
N SER A 416 -9.19 -24.76 -12.24
CA SER A 416 -8.96 -24.90 -13.68
C SER A 416 -9.36 -26.26 -14.27
N GLU A 417 -9.71 -26.26 -15.55
CA GLU A 417 -9.87 -27.48 -16.37
C GLU A 417 -8.60 -28.35 -16.35
N GLY A 418 -7.42 -27.74 -16.29
CA GLY A 418 -6.15 -28.46 -16.22
C GLY A 418 -6.03 -29.31 -14.95
N ASN A 419 -6.49 -28.78 -13.81
CA ASN A 419 -6.54 -29.52 -12.56
C ASN A 419 -7.54 -30.69 -12.64
N TYR A 420 -8.74 -30.46 -13.21
CA TYR A 420 -9.70 -31.55 -13.41
C TYR A 420 -9.11 -32.69 -14.25
N LYS A 421 -8.48 -32.38 -15.38
CA LYS A 421 -7.82 -33.38 -16.24
C LYS A 421 -6.69 -34.13 -15.53
N ALA A 422 -5.99 -33.49 -14.58
CA ALA A 422 -4.96 -34.16 -13.80
C ALA A 422 -5.55 -35.21 -12.84
N PHE A 423 -6.71 -34.91 -12.25
CA PHE A 423 -7.41 -35.80 -11.31
C PHE A 423 -8.26 -36.87 -12.01
N GLN A 424 -8.80 -36.59 -13.19
CA GLN A 424 -9.71 -37.47 -13.93
C GLN A 424 -9.22 -38.92 -14.09
N PRO A 425 -7.96 -39.21 -14.42
CA PRO A 425 -7.49 -40.59 -14.61
C PRO A 425 -7.12 -41.30 -13.29
N LEU A 426 -7.21 -40.64 -12.14
CA LEU A 426 -6.70 -41.16 -10.87
C LEU A 426 -7.81 -41.75 -10.00
N GLU A 427 -7.53 -42.90 -9.39
CA GLU A 427 -8.35 -43.47 -8.32
C GLU A 427 -7.85 -42.93 -6.97
N VAL A 428 -8.53 -41.91 -6.45
CA VAL A 428 -8.10 -41.15 -5.26
C VAL A 428 -9.23 -40.93 -4.25
N ASN A 429 -10.39 -41.55 -4.46
CA ASN A 429 -11.57 -41.35 -3.59
C ASN A 429 -11.39 -41.99 -2.20
N HIS A 430 -10.46 -42.94 -2.05
CA HIS A 430 -10.05 -43.48 -0.76
C HIS A 430 -9.04 -42.58 -0.03
N ILE A 431 -8.45 -41.57 -0.67
CA ILE A 431 -7.49 -40.69 0.01
C ILE A 431 -8.23 -39.44 0.51
N PRO A 432 -8.06 -39.04 1.78
CA PRO A 432 -8.59 -37.78 2.29
C PRO A 432 -8.21 -36.59 1.40
N LEU A 433 -9.19 -35.73 1.11
CA LEU A 433 -8.98 -34.53 0.31
C LEU A 433 -9.49 -33.29 1.05
N LEU A 434 -8.59 -32.34 1.29
CA LEU A 434 -8.88 -30.99 1.73
C LEU A 434 -9.09 -30.09 0.50
N PHE A 435 -10.27 -29.48 0.40
CA PHE A 435 -10.60 -28.56 -0.67
C PHE A 435 -11.06 -27.19 -0.16
N ALA A 436 -10.98 -26.20 -1.05
CA ALA A 436 -11.74 -24.97 -0.93
C ALA A 436 -12.78 -24.93 -2.04
N ALA A 437 -13.89 -24.21 -1.84
CA ALA A 437 -15.03 -24.19 -2.77
C ALA A 437 -14.65 -23.83 -4.22
N MET A 438 -13.55 -23.10 -4.43
CA MET A 438 -13.07 -22.71 -5.75
C MET A 438 -12.54 -23.86 -6.62
N ILE A 439 -12.26 -25.05 -6.04
CA ILE A 439 -11.78 -26.24 -6.77
C ILE A 439 -12.71 -26.58 -7.95
N ASN A 440 -12.18 -27.12 -9.05
CA ASN A 440 -13.05 -27.56 -10.15
C ASN A 440 -14.09 -28.57 -9.63
N TYR A 441 -15.38 -28.23 -9.74
CA TYR A 441 -16.45 -28.96 -9.04
C TYR A 441 -16.50 -30.45 -9.41
N ARG A 442 -16.15 -30.80 -10.65
CA ARG A 442 -16.11 -32.19 -11.14
C ARG A 442 -15.09 -33.07 -10.41
N ILE A 443 -14.08 -32.50 -9.73
CA ILE A 443 -13.09 -33.27 -8.96
C ILE A 443 -13.73 -33.93 -7.72
N ILE A 444 -14.73 -33.26 -7.13
CA ILE A 444 -15.39 -33.70 -5.90
C ILE A 444 -16.87 -34.07 -6.08
N GLU A 445 -17.43 -33.88 -7.27
CA GLU A 445 -18.85 -34.10 -7.58
C GLU A 445 -19.35 -35.51 -7.23
N HIS A 446 -18.49 -36.52 -7.39
CA HIS A 446 -18.78 -37.92 -7.09
C HIS A 446 -18.13 -38.42 -5.79
N ARG A 447 -17.53 -37.52 -4.99
CA ARG A 447 -16.93 -37.88 -3.69
C ARG A 447 -17.91 -37.60 -2.57
N VAL A 448 -18.31 -38.66 -1.87
CA VAL A 448 -19.28 -38.57 -0.76
C VAL A 448 -18.58 -38.60 0.61
N ASN A 449 -17.42 -39.27 0.69
CA ASN A 449 -16.66 -39.46 1.93
C ASN A 449 -15.24 -38.90 1.79
N ARG A 450 -14.54 -38.81 2.93
CA ARG A 450 -13.11 -38.42 3.00
C ARG A 450 -12.83 -37.03 2.43
N LEU A 451 -13.80 -36.12 2.55
CA LEU A 451 -13.66 -34.71 2.22
C LEU A 451 -13.51 -33.88 3.50
N LEU A 452 -12.61 -32.89 3.46
CA LEU A 452 -12.51 -31.79 4.40
C LEU A 452 -12.61 -30.49 3.61
N HIS A 453 -13.29 -29.49 4.14
CA HIS A 453 -13.30 -28.17 3.51
C HIS A 453 -12.52 -27.14 4.33
N VAL A 454 -12.01 -26.13 3.63
CA VAL A 454 -11.43 -24.91 4.21
C VAL A 454 -11.94 -23.70 3.45
N HIS A 455 -12.07 -22.58 4.17
CA HIS A 455 -12.45 -21.31 3.58
C HIS A 455 -11.22 -20.51 3.18
N LEU A 456 -11.28 -19.81 2.04
CA LEU A 456 -10.21 -18.94 1.57
C LEU A 456 -10.65 -17.48 1.62
N LYS A 457 -9.79 -16.60 2.13
CA LYS A 457 -10.06 -15.16 2.28
C LYS A 457 -10.43 -14.43 0.98
N SER A 458 -10.05 -14.97 -0.19
CA SER A 458 -10.38 -14.36 -1.49
C SER A 458 -11.68 -14.89 -2.13
N ASP A 459 -12.44 -15.75 -1.45
CA ASP A 459 -13.70 -16.27 -1.98
C ASP A 459 -14.90 -15.44 -1.52
N SER A 460 -15.08 -14.27 -2.13
CA SER A 460 -16.19 -13.36 -1.81
C SER A 460 -17.58 -13.97 -2.04
N THR A 461 -17.69 -15.01 -2.87
CA THR A 461 -18.95 -15.73 -3.09
C THR A 461 -19.31 -16.53 -1.85
N ILE A 462 -18.37 -17.33 -1.35
CA ILE A 462 -18.57 -18.13 -0.13
C ILE A 462 -18.69 -17.23 1.10
N GLU A 463 -17.85 -16.21 1.22
CA GLU A 463 -17.90 -15.22 2.30
C GLU A 463 -19.29 -14.60 2.42
N HIS A 464 -19.87 -14.16 1.29
CA HIS A 464 -21.19 -13.54 1.27
C HIS A 464 -22.32 -14.50 1.64
N PHE A 465 -22.37 -15.69 1.01
CA PHE A 465 -23.52 -16.59 1.18
C PHE A 465 -23.47 -17.42 2.46
N MET A 466 -22.29 -17.62 3.04
CA MET A 466 -22.13 -18.44 4.23
C MET A 466 -21.81 -17.62 5.49
N GLY A 467 -21.64 -16.30 5.37
CA GLY A 467 -21.29 -15.44 6.51
C GLY A 467 -19.95 -15.77 7.14
N VAL A 468 -19.02 -16.33 6.36
CA VAL A 468 -17.73 -16.83 6.87
C VAL A 468 -16.83 -15.63 7.21
N GLN A 469 -16.61 -15.38 8.51
CA GLN A 469 -15.70 -14.33 8.98
C GLN A 469 -14.39 -14.92 9.51
N ALA A 470 -13.28 -14.21 9.27
CA ALA A 470 -11.93 -14.69 9.58
C ALA A 470 -11.64 -14.88 11.08
N MET A 471 -12.44 -14.28 11.98
CA MET A 471 -12.26 -14.44 13.44
C MET A 471 -13.06 -15.61 14.02
N GLU A 472 -14.05 -16.13 13.29
CA GLU A 472 -14.97 -17.16 13.78
C GLU A 472 -14.73 -18.52 13.10
N ASN A 473 -14.14 -18.53 11.89
CA ASN A 473 -14.00 -19.74 11.07
C ASN A 473 -12.52 -20.01 10.70
N ALA A 474 -12.19 -21.27 10.38
CA ALA A 474 -10.90 -21.62 9.76
C ALA A 474 -10.78 -21.04 8.34
N VAL A 475 -10.35 -19.78 8.24
CA VAL A 475 -10.16 -19.05 6.97
C VAL A 475 -8.67 -18.87 6.69
N PHE A 476 -8.19 -19.48 5.59
CA PHE A 476 -6.80 -19.38 5.18
C PHE A 476 -6.57 -18.20 4.22
N LYS A 477 -5.35 -17.66 4.27
CA LYS A 477 -4.87 -16.67 3.30
C LYS A 477 -4.75 -17.36 1.94
N THR A 478 -5.28 -16.71 0.90
CA THR A 478 -5.09 -17.16 -0.48
C THR A 478 -3.64 -17.02 -0.88
N THR A 479 -3.09 -18.07 -1.50
CA THR A 479 -1.70 -18.15 -1.95
C THR A 479 -1.65 -18.43 -3.46
N HIS A 480 -0.51 -18.19 -4.09
CA HIS A 480 -0.32 -18.37 -5.54
C HIS A 480 -0.15 -19.84 -5.96
N SER A 481 0.02 -20.74 -4.98
CA SER A 481 0.17 -22.17 -5.20
C SER A 481 -0.56 -22.94 -4.11
N VAL A 482 -1.09 -24.10 -4.45
CA VAL A 482 -1.73 -25.03 -3.51
C VAL A 482 -0.79 -25.40 -2.35
N THR A 483 0.54 -25.37 -2.56
CA THR A 483 1.56 -25.54 -1.52
C THR A 483 1.32 -24.61 -0.32
N GLY A 484 0.96 -23.34 -0.55
CA GLY A 484 0.72 -22.40 0.54
C GLY A 484 -0.53 -22.73 1.36
N THR A 485 -1.56 -23.33 0.73
CA THR A 485 -2.72 -23.87 1.45
C THR A 485 -2.35 -25.13 2.22
N ALA A 486 -1.50 -25.99 1.67
CA ALA A 486 -1.01 -27.18 2.37
C ALA A 486 -0.16 -26.82 3.61
N VAL A 487 0.68 -25.77 3.53
CA VAL A 487 1.43 -25.24 4.67
C VAL A 487 0.49 -24.76 5.76
N GLN A 488 -0.48 -23.91 5.42
CA GLN A 488 -1.46 -23.42 6.38
C GLN A 488 -2.27 -24.57 6.99
N ALA A 489 -2.63 -25.59 6.21
CA ALA A 489 -3.31 -26.78 6.72
C ALA A 489 -2.46 -27.54 7.75
N ALA A 490 -1.19 -27.81 7.43
CA ALA A 490 -0.27 -28.49 8.35
C ALA A 490 -0.09 -27.72 9.66
N ILE A 491 0.16 -26.41 9.58
CA ILE A 491 0.30 -25.53 10.76
C ILE A 491 -0.99 -25.50 11.56
N TYR A 492 -2.14 -25.32 10.90
CA TYR A 492 -3.44 -25.28 11.57
C TYR A 492 -3.74 -26.59 12.31
N MET A 493 -3.37 -27.72 11.71
CA MET A 493 -3.48 -29.03 12.34
C MET A 493 -2.47 -29.22 13.48
N GLY A 494 -1.47 -28.35 13.66
CA GLY A 494 -0.53 -28.37 14.79
C GLY A 494 0.90 -28.81 14.46
N CYS A 495 1.22 -29.10 13.19
CA CYS A 495 2.57 -29.49 12.80
C CYS A 495 3.54 -28.32 12.99
N LYS A 496 4.61 -28.53 13.76
CA LYS A 496 5.68 -27.52 14.02
C LYS A 496 6.95 -27.73 13.20
N ASP A 497 7.01 -28.83 12.46
CA ASP A 497 8.12 -29.21 11.59
C ASP A 497 7.55 -29.58 10.21
N ILE A 498 7.91 -28.81 9.19
CA ILE A 498 7.34 -28.90 7.84
C ILE A 498 8.47 -29.02 6.82
N VAL A 499 8.43 -30.12 6.07
CA VAL A 499 9.43 -30.48 5.08
C VAL A 499 8.85 -30.30 3.68
N PHE A 500 9.54 -29.58 2.82
CA PHE A 500 9.21 -29.43 1.40
C PHE A 500 9.98 -30.42 0.56
N ALA A 501 9.27 -31.15 -0.30
CA ALA A 501 9.83 -32.05 -1.31
C ALA A 501 9.30 -31.68 -2.70
N GLY A 502 10.15 -31.65 -3.72
CA GLY A 502 9.73 -31.35 -5.10
C GLY A 502 9.15 -29.94 -5.31
N GLN A 503 9.57 -28.96 -4.50
CA GLN A 503 9.17 -27.54 -4.63
C GLN A 503 10.23 -26.76 -5.42
N ASP A 504 10.47 -27.13 -6.68
CA ASP A 504 11.59 -26.64 -7.48
C ASP A 504 11.60 -25.13 -7.74
N LEU A 505 10.44 -24.56 -8.11
CA LEU A 505 10.25 -23.12 -8.34
C LEU A 505 11.30 -22.44 -9.26
N SER A 506 12.01 -23.25 -10.05
CA SER A 506 13.08 -22.87 -10.95
C SER A 506 13.39 -24.04 -11.90
N TYR A 507 14.11 -23.75 -12.97
CA TYR A 507 14.61 -24.75 -13.91
C TYR A 507 16.05 -25.11 -13.54
N SER A 508 16.23 -26.27 -12.90
CA SER A 508 17.53 -26.84 -12.56
C SER A 508 18.20 -27.59 -13.74
N GLY A 509 17.49 -27.74 -14.86
CA GLY A 509 17.93 -28.43 -16.08
C GLY A 509 16.99 -28.20 -17.28
N THR A 510 16.83 -29.18 -18.17
CA THR A 510 15.96 -29.10 -19.39
C THR A 510 14.50 -29.55 -19.16
N GLN A 511 14.12 -29.95 -17.94
CA GLN A 511 12.78 -30.45 -17.63
C GLN A 511 11.97 -29.48 -16.75
N VAL A 512 10.65 -29.47 -16.94
CA VAL A 512 9.70 -28.53 -16.28
C VAL A 512 8.87 -29.21 -15.16
N TYR A 513 8.66 -30.53 -15.21
CA TYR A 513 7.94 -31.34 -14.23
C TYR A 513 8.58 -32.73 -14.07
N ALA A 514 8.33 -33.41 -12.93
CA ALA A 514 8.76 -34.81 -12.74
C ALA A 514 8.04 -35.77 -13.69
N SER A 515 8.67 -36.92 -13.95
CA SER A 515 8.09 -38.01 -14.74
C SER A 515 6.71 -38.43 -14.16
N GLY A 516 5.68 -38.44 -15.02
CA GLY A 516 4.28 -38.74 -14.65
C GLY A 516 3.33 -37.53 -14.65
N ALA A 517 3.82 -36.30 -14.51
CA ALA A 517 3.00 -35.08 -14.59
C ALA A 517 2.78 -34.65 -16.06
N LYS A 518 1.83 -35.31 -16.75
CA LYS A 518 1.55 -35.08 -18.19
C LYS A 518 0.78 -33.77 -18.44
N HIS A 519 1.46 -32.63 -18.38
CA HIS A 519 0.85 -31.32 -18.66
C HIS A 519 1.32 -30.62 -19.96
N LEU A 520 2.44 -31.01 -20.55
CA LEU A 520 3.05 -30.33 -21.72
C LEU A 520 3.77 -31.31 -22.66
N SER A 521 3.85 -30.98 -23.95
CA SER A 521 4.74 -31.68 -24.91
C SER A 521 6.21 -31.29 -24.72
N ALA A 522 7.15 -32.10 -25.22
CA ALA A 522 8.59 -31.82 -25.12
C ALA A 522 8.99 -30.47 -25.77
N GLU A 523 8.36 -30.11 -26.89
CA GLU A 523 8.58 -28.85 -27.61
C GLU A 523 8.07 -27.62 -26.81
N GLN A 524 6.95 -27.76 -26.10
CA GLN A 524 6.43 -26.73 -25.20
C GLN A 524 7.33 -26.51 -23.98
N ASN A 525 8.01 -27.57 -23.49
CA ASN A 525 8.96 -27.48 -22.38
C ASN A 525 10.21 -26.66 -22.77
N GLU A 526 10.83 -26.96 -23.91
CA GLU A 526 12.01 -26.22 -24.36
C GLU A 526 11.72 -24.73 -24.65
N THR A 527 10.54 -24.42 -25.16
CA THR A 527 10.11 -23.05 -25.45
C THR A 527 9.98 -22.25 -24.15
N ARG A 528 9.30 -22.81 -23.13
CA ARG A 528 9.15 -22.17 -21.81
C ARG A 528 10.48 -21.91 -21.11
N ILE A 529 11.43 -22.84 -21.20
CA ILE A 529 12.77 -22.66 -20.62
C ILE A 529 13.54 -21.58 -21.39
N ARG A 530 13.43 -21.53 -22.72
CA ARG A 530 14.05 -20.48 -23.53
C ARG A 530 13.50 -19.09 -23.21
N GLU A 531 12.20 -18.96 -22.99
CA GLU A 531 11.52 -17.70 -22.66
C GLU A 531 11.72 -17.25 -21.20
N ALA A 532 12.20 -18.13 -20.32
CA ALA A 532 12.48 -17.82 -18.91
C ALA A 532 13.72 -16.92 -18.77
N THR A 533 13.53 -15.60 -18.77
CA THR A 533 14.62 -14.62 -18.69
C THR A 533 15.04 -14.26 -17.26
N LEU A 534 14.25 -14.63 -16.26
CA LEU A 534 14.54 -14.35 -14.86
C LEU A 534 15.42 -15.43 -14.24
N THR A 535 16.05 -15.10 -13.11
CA THR A 535 16.96 -16.00 -12.40
C THR A 535 16.71 -15.99 -10.89
N VAL A 536 17.08 -17.09 -10.22
CA VAL A 536 17.05 -17.28 -8.76
C VAL A 536 18.23 -18.13 -8.31
N GLU A 537 18.70 -17.94 -7.08
CA GLU A 537 19.69 -18.81 -6.45
C GLU A 537 19.05 -20.17 -6.10
N ASN A 538 19.77 -21.26 -6.32
CA ASN A 538 19.37 -22.61 -5.94
C ASN A 538 19.97 -23.01 -4.58
N VAL A 539 19.52 -24.14 -4.05
CA VAL A 539 19.95 -24.64 -2.72
C VAL A 539 21.47 -24.95 -2.61
N GLN A 540 22.18 -25.06 -3.73
CA GLN A 540 23.63 -25.26 -3.80
C GLN A 540 24.40 -23.96 -4.08
N GLY A 541 23.73 -22.80 -4.11
CA GLY A 541 24.34 -21.48 -4.35
C GLY A 541 24.58 -21.13 -5.82
N ALA A 542 24.21 -22.00 -6.76
CA ALA A 542 24.25 -21.70 -8.19
C ALA A 542 22.98 -20.97 -8.65
N ILE A 543 22.99 -20.42 -9.88
CA ILE A 543 21.87 -19.62 -10.41
C ILE A 543 21.05 -20.45 -11.40
N ASN A 544 19.76 -20.64 -11.10
CA ASN A 544 18.80 -21.27 -11.99
C ASN A 544 17.99 -20.22 -12.77
N ARG A 545 17.52 -20.59 -13.97
CA ARG A 545 16.52 -19.82 -14.70
C ARG A 545 15.14 -20.01 -14.06
N THR A 546 14.28 -19.00 -14.14
CA THR A 546 12.90 -19.06 -13.70
C THR A 546 12.01 -18.14 -14.55
N ASN A 547 10.70 -18.27 -14.40
CA ASN A 547 9.72 -17.41 -15.06
C ASN A 547 8.94 -16.55 -14.03
N ASN A 548 8.14 -15.60 -14.50
CA ASN A 548 7.34 -14.72 -13.65
C ASN A 548 6.42 -15.48 -12.68
N GLY A 549 5.78 -16.57 -13.14
CA GLY A 549 4.85 -17.36 -12.33
C GLY A 549 5.54 -18.09 -11.19
N MET A 550 6.63 -18.81 -11.47
CA MET A 550 7.41 -19.52 -10.46
C MET A 550 8.05 -18.55 -9.45
N LYS A 551 8.56 -17.42 -9.92
CA LYS A 551 9.12 -16.38 -9.04
C LYS A 551 8.05 -15.76 -8.13
N ALA A 552 6.85 -15.51 -8.66
CA ALA A 552 5.71 -15.04 -7.86
C ALA A 552 5.23 -16.09 -6.85
N MET A 553 5.29 -17.39 -7.19
CA MET A 553 5.01 -18.48 -6.25
C MET A 553 6.06 -18.56 -5.15
N LEU A 554 7.35 -18.46 -5.48
CA LEU A 554 8.46 -18.43 -4.53
C LEU A 554 8.28 -17.28 -3.53
N TYR A 555 8.11 -16.05 -4.01
CA TYR A 555 7.96 -14.89 -3.13
C TYR A 555 6.68 -14.90 -2.30
N ASN A 556 5.61 -15.53 -2.80
CA ASN A 556 4.39 -15.70 -2.03
C ASN A 556 4.56 -16.77 -0.93
N LEU A 557 5.28 -17.86 -1.23
CA LEU A 557 5.63 -18.87 -0.24
C LEU A 557 6.53 -18.30 0.84
N GLU A 558 7.61 -17.60 0.48
CA GLU A 558 8.52 -16.95 1.45
C GLU A 558 7.78 -15.96 2.37
N GLU A 559 6.86 -15.17 1.81
CA GLU A 559 6.03 -14.26 2.60
C GLU A 559 5.09 -15.01 3.54
N LEU A 560 4.54 -16.15 3.12
CA LEU A 560 3.75 -17.03 3.99
C LEU A 560 4.62 -17.56 5.14
N LEU A 561 5.79 -18.13 4.84
CA LEU A 561 6.67 -18.72 5.86
C LEU A 561 7.14 -17.67 6.88
N SER A 562 7.39 -16.43 6.44
CA SER A 562 7.81 -15.33 7.32
C SER A 562 6.80 -14.98 8.42
N GLN A 563 5.54 -15.38 8.29
CA GLN A 563 4.49 -15.16 9.29
C GLN A 563 4.51 -16.20 10.42
N TYR A 564 5.32 -17.25 10.29
CA TYR A 564 5.38 -18.38 11.24
C TYR A 564 6.83 -18.64 11.70
N PRO A 565 7.49 -17.68 12.37
CA PRO A 565 8.89 -17.82 12.78
C PRO A 565 9.15 -18.96 13.79
N GLU A 566 8.11 -19.44 14.46
CA GLU A 566 8.15 -20.55 15.41
C GLU A 566 8.13 -21.94 14.75
N ILE A 567 7.81 -22.01 13.45
CA ILE A 567 7.73 -23.27 12.70
C ILE A 567 9.08 -23.55 12.04
N ARG A 568 9.57 -24.78 12.21
CA ARG A 568 10.76 -25.25 11.49
C ARG A 568 10.37 -25.65 10.08
N PHE A 569 10.94 -24.98 9.09
CA PHE A 569 10.77 -25.33 7.68
C PHE A 569 12.08 -25.89 7.10
N VAL A 570 11.98 -27.06 6.48
CA VAL A 570 13.10 -27.74 5.81
C VAL A 570 12.81 -27.86 4.33
N ASN A 571 13.77 -27.53 3.47
CA ASN A 571 13.68 -27.73 2.03
C ASN A 571 14.61 -28.87 1.61
N THR A 572 14.04 -29.97 1.13
CA THR A 572 14.80 -31.14 0.64
C THR A 572 15.00 -31.13 -0.87
N THR A 573 14.28 -30.25 -1.58
CA THR A 573 14.25 -30.13 -3.04
C THR A 573 15.67 -30.06 -3.62
N HIS A 574 16.06 -31.07 -4.39
CA HIS A 574 17.39 -31.16 -4.98
C HIS A 574 17.55 -30.19 -6.17
N LEU A 575 18.55 -29.31 -6.11
CA LEU A 575 18.86 -28.28 -7.14
C LEU A 575 17.72 -27.27 -7.43
N GLY A 576 16.61 -27.30 -6.69
CA GLY A 576 15.54 -26.32 -6.77
C GLY A 576 15.93 -24.95 -6.20
N ALA A 577 15.02 -23.99 -6.32
CA ALA A 577 15.21 -22.64 -5.82
C ALA A 577 15.42 -22.67 -4.31
N LYS A 578 16.32 -21.80 -3.83
CA LYS A 578 16.46 -21.53 -2.41
C LYS A 578 15.23 -20.77 -1.93
N ILE A 579 14.56 -21.30 -0.91
CA ILE A 579 13.36 -20.71 -0.32
C ILE A 579 13.77 -20.05 1.00
N LYS A 580 13.58 -18.74 1.14
CA LYS A 580 13.83 -18.04 2.42
C LYS A 580 12.98 -18.62 3.54
N HIS A 581 13.49 -18.51 4.77
CA HIS A 581 12.89 -19.08 5.98
C HIS A 581 12.90 -20.62 6.04
N THR A 582 13.71 -21.28 5.19
CA THR A 582 13.93 -22.73 5.26
C THR A 582 15.42 -23.05 5.49
N SER A 583 15.71 -24.17 6.16
CA SER A 583 17.03 -24.82 6.08
C SER A 583 17.03 -25.82 4.93
N TRP A 584 18.14 -25.93 4.20
CA TRP A 584 18.30 -27.01 3.23
C TRP A 584 18.91 -28.23 3.92
N GLU A 585 18.25 -29.39 3.81
CA GLU A 585 18.72 -30.68 4.33
C GLU A 585 18.38 -31.76 3.29
N PRO A 586 19.29 -32.70 2.96
CA PRO A 586 18.97 -33.85 2.12
C PRO A 586 17.84 -34.71 2.73
N MET A 587 16.94 -35.26 1.90
CA MET A 587 15.82 -36.09 2.36
C MET A 587 16.26 -37.29 3.23
N ILE A 588 17.45 -37.84 2.96
CA ILE A 588 18.01 -38.93 3.76
C ILE A 588 18.29 -38.51 5.22
N GLU A 589 18.72 -37.28 5.47
CA GLU A 589 18.97 -36.78 6.82
C GLU A 589 17.65 -36.57 7.57
N VAL A 590 16.63 -36.06 6.88
CA VAL A 590 15.26 -35.95 7.42
C VAL A 590 14.73 -37.34 7.82
N LEU A 591 14.89 -38.35 6.96
CA LEU A 591 14.48 -39.72 7.27
C LEU A 591 15.21 -40.27 8.51
N GLN A 592 16.51 -40.02 8.65
CA GLN A 592 17.28 -40.44 9.82
C GLN A 592 16.82 -39.76 11.11
N GLN A 593 16.41 -38.48 11.05
CA GLN A 593 15.87 -37.75 12.21
C GLN A 593 14.50 -38.27 12.65
N LEU A 594 13.71 -38.80 11.71
CA LEU A 594 12.32 -39.23 11.95
C LEU A 594 12.14 -40.73 12.15
N ASN A 595 13.17 -41.56 11.91
CA ASN A 595 13.08 -43.03 11.93
C ASN A 595 12.51 -43.65 13.23
N ASN A 596 12.57 -42.93 14.35
CA ASN A 596 12.05 -43.38 15.65
C ASN A 596 10.60 -42.93 15.93
N ARG A 597 10.00 -42.13 15.04
CA ARG A 597 8.59 -41.70 15.14
C ARG A 597 7.72 -42.65 14.32
N VAL A 598 6.50 -42.91 14.76
CA VAL A 598 5.56 -43.74 13.99
C VAL A 598 4.26 -42.97 13.83
N ILE A 599 3.79 -42.85 12.58
CA ILE A 599 2.45 -42.36 12.26
C ILE A 599 1.62 -43.52 11.72
N HIS A 600 0.42 -43.72 12.28
CA HIS A 600 -0.51 -44.70 11.72
C HIS A 600 -1.11 -44.15 10.43
N GLU A 601 -1.11 -44.95 9.37
CA GLU A 601 -1.61 -44.53 8.05
C GLU A 601 -3.07 -44.02 8.10
N ASP A 602 -3.91 -44.65 8.93
CA ASP A 602 -5.33 -44.30 9.09
C ASP A 602 -5.59 -43.18 10.11
N PHE A 603 -4.55 -42.55 10.69
CA PHE A 603 -4.72 -41.55 11.75
C PHE A 603 -5.69 -40.44 11.33
N LEU A 604 -5.46 -39.83 10.16
CA LEU A 604 -6.30 -38.75 9.67
C LEU A 604 -7.75 -39.21 9.47
N ILE A 605 -7.94 -40.42 8.91
CA ILE A 605 -9.26 -40.98 8.68
C ILE A 605 -10.00 -41.14 10.01
N LYS A 606 -9.33 -41.66 11.04
CA LYS A 606 -9.91 -41.79 12.39
C LYS A 606 -10.30 -40.45 12.98
N GLU A 607 -9.45 -39.42 12.86
CA GLU A 607 -9.75 -38.08 13.36
C GLU A 607 -10.89 -37.38 12.61
N MET A 608 -11.13 -37.76 11.36
CA MET A 608 -12.26 -37.29 10.56
C MET A 608 -13.59 -37.95 10.97
N VAL A 609 -13.56 -39.18 11.49
CA VAL A 609 -14.75 -39.91 11.96
C VAL A 609 -15.26 -39.26 13.26
N GLY A 610 -16.16 -38.29 13.12
CA GLY A 610 -16.76 -37.57 14.26
C GLY A 610 -16.80 -36.05 14.06
N LEU A 611 -16.11 -35.53 13.06
CA LEU A 611 -16.22 -34.12 12.69
C LEU A 611 -17.61 -33.81 12.17
N GLN A 612 -18.17 -32.70 12.63
CA GLN A 612 -19.50 -32.26 12.22
C GLN A 612 -19.41 -31.42 10.95
N SER A 613 -20.35 -31.66 10.03
CA SER A 613 -20.62 -30.79 8.89
C SER A 613 -21.56 -29.64 9.31
N TYR A 614 -21.96 -28.80 8.35
CA TYR A 614 -22.97 -27.78 8.62
C TYR A 614 -24.29 -28.42 9.07
N SER A 615 -24.95 -27.77 10.04
CA SER A 615 -26.27 -28.23 10.50
C SER A 615 -27.33 -28.05 9.41
N LYS A 616 -28.39 -28.87 9.47
CA LYS A 616 -29.53 -28.76 8.54
C LYS A 616 -30.16 -27.35 8.56
N LYS A 617 -30.17 -26.69 9.71
CA LYS A 617 -30.64 -25.30 9.84
C LYS A 617 -29.78 -24.33 9.02
N GLN A 618 -28.45 -24.39 9.20
CA GLN A 618 -27.52 -23.54 8.43
C GLN A 618 -27.62 -23.80 6.92
N ALA A 619 -27.71 -25.09 6.52
CA ALA A 619 -27.88 -25.45 5.12
C ALA A 619 -29.19 -24.88 4.53
N MET A 620 -30.29 -24.89 5.30
CA MET A 620 -31.56 -24.30 4.88
C MET A 620 -31.48 -22.78 4.73
N GLU A 621 -30.87 -22.08 5.69
CA GLU A 621 -30.68 -20.61 5.62
C GLU A 621 -29.91 -20.20 4.36
N ILE A 622 -28.82 -20.93 4.04
CA ILE A 622 -28.03 -20.71 2.83
C ILE A 622 -28.88 -20.98 1.59
N TYR A 623 -29.62 -22.09 1.55
CA TYR A 623 -30.50 -22.43 0.44
C TYR A 623 -31.58 -21.39 0.19
N GLU A 624 -32.24 -20.88 1.24
CA GLU A 624 -33.24 -19.82 1.11
C GLU A 624 -32.63 -18.55 0.49
N GLY A 625 -31.41 -18.19 0.90
CA GLY A 625 -30.65 -17.11 0.28
C GLY A 625 -30.40 -17.33 -1.22
N ILE A 626 -29.93 -18.51 -1.60
CA ILE A 626 -29.69 -18.87 -3.01
C ILE A 626 -31.01 -18.92 -3.81
N ALA A 627 -32.11 -19.39 -3.21
CA ALA A 627 -33.40 -19.53 -3.87
C ALA A 627 -34.03 -18.19 -4.26
N GLN A 628 -33.67 -17.09 -3.58
CA GLN A 628 -34.12 -15.74 -3.89
C GLN A 628 -33.29 -15.04 -4.98
N LEU A 629 -32.08 -15.53 -5.27
CA LEU A 629 -31.16 -14.89 -6.21
C LEU A 629 -31.72 -14.73 -7.63
N PRO A 630 -32.47 -15.68 -8.22
CA PRO A 630 -32.99 -15.50 -9.58
C PRO A 630 -33.83 -14.23 -9.77
N GLU A 631 -34.73 -13.92 -8.82
CA GLU A 631 -35.53 -12.69 -8.91
C GLU A 631 -34.69 -11.45 -8.63
N GLN A 632 -33.79 -11.51 -7.64
CA GLN A 632 -32.87 -10.40 -7.33
C GLN A 632 -31.94 -10.09 -8.51
N MET A 633 -31.50 -11.10 -9.25
CA MET A 633 -30.67 -10.96 -10.45
C MET A 633 -31.40 -10.24 -11.58
N LYS A 634 -32.69 -10.54 -11.81
CA LYS A 634 -33.51 -9.81 -12.79
C LYS A 634 -33.62 -8.33 -12.45
N VAL A 635 -33.81 -8.00 -11.18
CA VAL A 635 -33.83 -6.60 -10.70
C VAL A 635 -32.47 -5.96 -10.93
N CYS A 636 -31.39 -6.61 -10.54
CA CYS A 636 -30.01 -6.13 -10.72
C CYS A 636 -29.67 -5.86 -12.19
N GLU A 637 -30.02 -6.78 -13.09
CA GLU A 637 -29.82 -6.62 -14.54
C GLU A 637 -30.66 -5.47 -15.10
N SER A 638 -31.91 -5.32 -14.65
CA SER A 638 -32.77 -4.18 -15.04
C SER A 638 -32.15 -2.84 -14.64
N GLN A 639 -31.61 -2.72 -13.42
CA GLN A 639 -30.87 -1.53 -13.00
C GLN A 639 -29.64 -1.28 -13.86
N CYS A 640 -28.87 -2.32 -14.21
CA CYS A 640 -27.72 -2.21 -15.10
C CYS A 640 -28.10 -1.70 -16.50
N ARG A 641 -29.21 -2.19 -17.05
CA ARG A 641 -29.71 -1.73 -18.36
C ARG A 641 -30.15 -0.27 -18.32
N GLU A 642 -30.76 0.16 -17.22
CA GLU A 642 -31.12 1.58 -17.02
C GLU A 642 -29.87 2.47 -16.95
N ILE A 643 -28.82 2.04 -16.25
CA ILE A 643 -27.53 2.76 -16.22
C ILE A 643 -26.97 2.95 -17.64
N VAL A 644 -26.91 1.89 -18.45
CA VAL A 644 -26.40 1.99 -19.84
C VAL A 644 -27.26 2.94 -20.69
N SER A 645 -28.59 2.87 -20.55
CA SER A 645 -29.54 3.77 -21.21
C SER A 645 -29.26 5.23 -20.86
N GLN A 646 -29.15 5.54 -19.57
CA GLN A 646 -28.89 6.89 -19.06
C GLN A 646 -27.52 7.42 -19.51
N ILE A 647 -26.47 6.58 -19.49
CA ILE A 647 -25.13 6.95 -19.99
C ILE A 647 -25.20 7.34 -21.48
N GLY A 648 -26.00 6.63 -22.29
CA GLY A 648 -26.21 6.95 -23.70
C GLY A 648 -26.76 8.36 -23.95
N LEU A 649 -27.58 8.88 -23.03
CA LEU A 649 -28.18 10.23 -23.14
C LEU A 649 -27.18 11.35 -22.80
N LEU A 650 -26.15 11.07 -22.00
CA LEU A 650 -25.24 12.08 -21.46
C LEU A 650 -24.54 12.92 -22.53
N THR A 651 -24.13 12.32 -23.66
CA THR A 651 -23.38 13.05 -24.71
C THR A 651 -24.24 14.15 -25.35
N GLY A 652 -25.53 13.89 -25.56
CA GLY A 652 -26.48 14.86 -26.10
C GLY A 652 -26.88 15.91 -25.06
N LEU A 653 -27.12 15.47 -23.82
CA LEU A 653 -27.55 16.36 -22.73
C LEU A 653 -26.43 17.31 -22.28
N CYS A 654 -25.17 16.86 -22.27
CA CYS A 654 -24.03 17.70 -21.93
C CYS A 654 -23.91 18.94 -22.83
N ARG A 655 -24.37 18.86 -24.08
CA ARG A 655 -24.32 19.96 -25.05
C ARG A 655 -25.57 20.83 -25.05
N THR A 656 -26.72 20.25 -24.72
CA THR A 656 -28.03 20.89 -24.93
C THR A 656 -28.74 21.29 -23.63
N ASN A 657 -28.48 20.60 -22.52
CA ASN A 657 -29.13 20.84 -21.23
C ASN A 657 -28.29 20.33 -20.05
N ALA A 658 -27.40 21.18 -19.54
CA ALA A 658 -26.49 20.84 -18.44
C ALA A 658 -27.21 20.42 -17.16
N LYS A 659 -28.33 21.07 -16.81
CA LYS A 659 -29.12 20.74 -15.60
C LYS A 659 -29.69 19.32 -15.70
N LYS A 660 -30.25 18.96 -16.86
CA LYS A 660 -30.77 17.61 -17.10
C LYS A 660 -29.66 16.57 -17.16
N CYS A 661 -28.49 16.91 -17.70
CA CYS A 661 -27.32 16.04 -17.69
C CYS A 661 -26.88 15.71 -16.25
N LEU A 662 -26.79 16.72 -15.37
CA LEU A 662 -26.45 16.52 -13.96
C LEU A 662 -27.49 15.68 -13.22
N SER A 663 -28.79 15.87 -13.48
CA SER A 663 -29.82 14.99 -12.89
C SER A 663 -29.71 13.55 -13.38
N THR A 664 -29.38 13.34 -14.65
CA THR A 664 -29.15 11.99 -15.21
C THR A 664 -27.95 11.31 -14.57
N ILE A 665 -26.86 12.04 -14.29
CA ILE A 665 -25.71 11.51 -13.55
C ILE A 665 -26.13 11.02 -12.16
N ARG A 666 -26.92 11.80 -11.42
CA ARG A 666 -27.42 11.40 -10.10
C ARG A 666 -28.31 10.15 -10.15
N GLU A 667 -29.12 10.00 -11.19
CA GLU A 667 -29.91 8.78 -11.38
C GLU A 667 -29.00 7.57 -11.66
N ILE A 668 -27.95 7.72 -12.46
CA ILE A 668 -26.95 6.66 -12.67
C ILE A 668 -26.34 6.23 -11.34
N ASP A 669 -25.92 7.17 -10.50
CA ASP A 669 -25.32 6.87 -9.19
C ASP A 669 -26.32 6.14 -8.27
N ARG A 670 -27.59 6.56 -8.26
CA ARG A 670 -28.67 5.89 -7.51
C ARG A 670 -28.90 4.45 -7.98
N HIS A 671 -28.94 4.22 -9.30
CA HIS A 671 -29.06 2.87 -9.85
C HIS A 671 -27.84 2.01 -9.48
N TRP A 672 -26.63 2.59 -9.51
CA TRP A 672 -25.41 1.90 -9.13
C TRP A 672 -25.37 1.53 -7.64
N GLU A 673 -25.88 2.39 -6.76
CA GLU A 673 -26.03 2.07 -5.33
C GLU A 673 -26.95 0.86 -5.10
N ILE A 674 -28.08 0.80 -5.82
CA ILE A 674 -29.00 -0.35 -5.77
C ILE A 674 -28.29 -1.63 -6.23
N VAL A 675 -27.55 -1.56 -7.34
CA VAL A 675 -26.77 -2.69 -7.87
C VAL A 675 -25.75 -3.16 -6.85
N THR A 676 -24.89 -2.27 -6.37
CA THR A 676 -23.76 -2.61 -5.48
C THR A 676 -24.20 -3.08 -4.09
N SER A 677 -25.38 -2.67 -3.64
CA SER A 677 -25.96 -3.12 -2.36
C SER A 677 -26.63 -4.49 -2.43
N SER A 678 -26.93 -5.00 -3.63
CA SER A 678 -27.68 -6.24 -3.85
C SER A 678 -26.86 -7.52 -3.58
N ASN A 679 -27.54 -8.60 -3.18
CA ASN A 679 -26.89 -9.91 -2.97
C ASN A 679 -26.27 -10.49 -4.26
N PRO A 680 -26.92 -10.40 -5.45
CA PRO A 680 -26.26 -10.81 -6.69
C PRO A 680 -24.93 -10.09 -6.93
N PHE A 681 -24.85 -8.80 -6.61
CA PHE A 681 -23.59 -8.07 -6.74
C PHE A 681 -22.54 -8.60 -5.77
N LYS A 682 -22.85 -8.60 -4.47
CA LYS A 682 -21.92 -9.01 -3.41
C LYS A 682 -21.45 -10.46 -3.54
N GLY A 683 -22.36 -11.39 -3.87
CA GLY A 683 -22.08 -12.81 -3.95
C GLY A 683 -21.61 -13.32 -5.32
N LEU A 684 -22.00 -12.68 -6.43
CA LEU A 684 -21.71 -13.20 -7.78
C LEU A 684 -20.86 -12.21 -8.60
N TYR A 685 -21.36 -11.00 -8.87
CA TYR A 685 -20.69 -10.06 -9.78
C TYR A 685 -19.37 -9.55 -9.21
N MET A 686 -19.25 -9.38 -7.90
CA MET A 686 -18.00 -8.97 -7.24
C MET A 686 -16.83 -9.89 -7.57
N ARG A 687 -17.10 -11.20 -7.73
CA ARG A 687 -16.09 -12.20 -8.11
C ARG A 687 -16.01 -12.34 -9.62
N ALA A 688 -17.16 -12.54 -10.27
CA ALA A 688 -17.26 -12.80 -11.70
C ALA A 688 -16.74 -11.64 -12.56
N CYS A 689 -16.84 -10.41 -12.06
CA CYS A 689 -16.40 -9.17 -12.73
C CYS A 689 -15.28 -8.45 -11.97
N ARG A 690 -14.54 -9.14 -11.09
CA ARG A 690 -13.55 -8.48 -10.22
C ARG A 690 -12.46 -7.76 -11.03
N GLY A 691 -12.07 -8.31 -12.18
CA GLY A 691 -11.05 -7.70 -13.03
C GLY A 691 -11.50 -6.38 -13.64
N GLU A 692 -12.75 -6.31 -14.12
CA GLU A 692 -13.37 -5.09 -14.64
C GLU A 692 -13.66 -4.08 -13.52
N LEU A 693 -14.14 -4.56 -12.35
CA LEU A 693 -14.37 -3.73 -11.17
C LEU A 693 -13.07 -3.07 -10.69
N LYS A 694 -11.97 -3.82 -10.59
CA LYS A 694 -10.65 -3.26 -10.23
C LYS A 694 -10.18 -2.21 -11.24
N GLN A 695 -10.42 -2.44 -12.53
CA GLN A 695 -10.08 -1.47 -13.56
C GLN A 695 -10.93 -0.20 -13.42
N PHE A 696 -12.22 -0.33 -13.15
CA PHE A 696 -13.12 0.80 -12.88
C PHE A 696 -12.71 1.57 -11.60
N GLU A 697 -12.45 0.86 -10.50
CA GLU A 697 -11.96 1.41 -9.23
C GLU A 697 -10.68 2.26 -9.45
N GLY A 698 -9.75 1.76 -10.26
CA GLY A 698 -8.52 2.46 -10.58
C GLY A 698 -8.72 3.76 -11.36
N GLU A 699 -9.86 3.93 -12.03
CA GLU A 699 -10.17 5.11 -12.84
C GLU A 699 -11.01 6.15 -12.09
N LEU A 700 -11.51 5.85 -10.89
CA LEU A 700 -12.34 6.76 -10.09
C LEU A 700 -11.66 8.11 -9.81
N SER A 701 -10.32 8.15 -9.74
CA SER A 701 -9.58 9.39 -9.60
C SER A 701 -9.83 10.38 -10.74
N LYS A 702 -10.12 9.89 -11.95
CA LYS A 702 -10.46 10.74 -13.11
C LYS A 702 -11.82 11.41 -12.94
N LEU A 703 -12.77 10.74 -12.28
CA LEU A 703 -14.06 11.34 -11.96
C LEU A 703 -13.90 12.43 -10.89
N ASN A 704 -13.07 12.19 -9.88
CA ASN A 704 -12.80 13.18 -8.82
C ASN A 704 -12.06 14.42 -9.35
N ALA A 705 -11.17 14.24 -10.33
CA ALA A 705 -10.44 15.32 -10.98
C ALA A 705 -11.24 16.04 -12.07
N ALA A 706 -12.45 15.58 -12.40
CA ALA A 706 -13.25 16.15 -13.48
C ALA A 706 -13.72 17.58 -13.13
N THR A 707 -13.12 18.58 -13.78
CA THR A 707 -13.47 20.01 -13.58
C THR A 707 -14.65 20.46 -14.45
N THR A 708 -14.96 19.71 -15.50
CA THR A 708 -16.08 20.00 -16.40
C THR A 708 -17.10 18.87 -16.45
N LEU A 709 -18.36 19.22 -16.74
CA LEU A 709 -19.42 18.25 -17.01
C LEU A 709 -19.05 17.29 -18.15
N ARG A 710 -18.29 17.77 -19.14
CA ARG A 710 -17.83 16.95 -20.27
C ARG A 710 -16.88 15.85 -19.80
N ASP A 711 -16.00 16.14 -18.86
CA ASP A 711 -15.03 15.17 -18.34
C ASP A 711 -15.74 14.07 -17.52
N GLN A 712 -16.76 14.45 -16.74
CA GLN A 712 -17.62 13.49 -16.05
C GLN A 712 -18.31 12.56 -17.06
N VAL A 713 -18.90 13.11 -18.13
CA VAL A 713 -19.55 12.31 -19.19
C VAL A 713 -18.55 11.37 -19.87
N ILE A 714 -17.32 11.81 -20.14
CA ILE A 714 -16.26 10.97 -20.69
C ILE A 714 -15.96 9.81 -19.73
N PHE A 715 -15.89 10.07 -18.43
CA PHE A 715 -15.67 9.02 -17.43
C PHE A 715 -16.78 7.95 -17.47
N TYR A 716 -18.05 8.36 -17.36
CA TYR A 716 -19.17 7.41 -17.37
C TYR A 716 -19.19 6.56 -18.64
N ARG A 717 -18.92 7.16 -19.80
CA ARG A 717 -18.88 6.42 -21.09
C ARG A 717 -17.69 5.49 -21.25
N ASN A 718 -16.49 5.93 -20.87
CA ASN A 718 -15.26 5.17 -21.14
C ASN A 718 -14.92 4.17 -20.03
N HIS A 719 -15.46 4.35 -18.83
CA HIS A 719 -15.08 3.56 -17.66
C HIS A 719 -16.25 2.83 -17.01
N MET A 720 -17.40 3.48 -16.80
CA MET A 720 -18.57 2.82 -16.19
C MET A 720 -19.33 1.96 -17.20
N GLU A 721 -19.65 2.48 -18.39
CA GLU A 721 -20.43 1.77 -19.40
C GLU A 721 -19.84 0.39 -19.77
N PRO A 722 -18.51 0.21 -19.98
CA PRO A 722 -17.93 -1.08 -20.28
C PRO A 722 -18.06 -2.09 -19.14
N LEU A 723 -17.93 -1.64 -17.88
CA LEU A 723 -18.13 -2.48 -16.70
C LEU A 723 -19.58 -2.98 -16.64
N ILE A 724 -20.55 -2.07 -16.77
CA ILE A 724 -21.97 -2.42 -16.67
C ILE A 724 -22.39 -3.35 -17.81
N LYS A 725 -21.91 -3.12 -19.03
CA LYS A 725 -22.12 -4.04 -20.16
C LYS A 725 -21.56 -5.43 -19.87
N THR A 726 -20.34 -5.51 -19.35
CA THR A 726 -19.74 -6.81 -18.95
C THR A 726 -20.58 -7.53 -17.91
N MET A 727 -21.15 -6.81 -16.94
CA MET A 727 -22.06 -7.40 -15.95
C MET A 727 -23.32 -7.97 -16.62
N ILE A 728 -23.95 -7.21 -17.54
CA ILE A 728 -25.12 -7.66 -18.31
C ILE A 728 -24.78 -8.90 -19.15
N ASP A 729 -23.65 -8.89 -19.85
CA ASP A 729 -23.21 -9.99 -20.73
C ASP A 729 -23.00 -11.29 -19.94
N ARG A 730 -22.59 -11.18 -18.67
CA ARG A 730 -22.39 -12.33 -17.76
C ARG A 730 -23.65 -12.73 -16.99
N SER A 731 -24.73 -11.94 -17.02
CA SER A 731 -25.94 -12.19 -16.22
C SER A 731 -26.60 -13.53 -16.54
N ALA A 732 -26.71 -13.90 -17.81
CA ALA A 732 -27.35 -15.14 -18.24
C ALA A 732 -26.60 -16.39 -17.74
N GLU A 733 -25.27 -16.41 -17.88
CA GLU A 733 -24.45 -17.52 -17.39
C GLU A 733 -24.50 -17.63 -15.86
N LEU A 734 -24.44 -16.51 -15.15
CA LEU A 734 -24.57 -16.50 -13.69
C LEU A 734 -25.95 -16.98 -13.24
N MET A 735 -27.02 -16.70 -13.99
CA MET A 735 -28.36 -17.18 -13.71
C MET A 735 -28.44 -18.71 -13.80
N ASP A 736 -27.80 -19.29 -14.81
CA ASP A 736 -27.76 -20.76 -14.96
C ASP A 736 -26.95 -21.40 -13.84
N ILE A 737 -25.84 -20.78 -13.43
CA ILE A 737 -25.05 -21.20 -12.27
C ILE A 737 -25.90 -21.21 -10.98
N VAL A 738 -26.69 -20.16 -10.75
CA VAL A 738 -27.57 -20.08 -9.57
C VAL A 738 -28.65 -21.17 -9.58
N LYS A 739 -29.29 -21.40 -10.74
CA LYS A 739 -30.33 -22.44 -10.86
C LYS A 739 -29.77 -23.83 -10.59
N GLU A 740 -28.61 -24.15 -11.16
CA GLU A 740 -27.93 -25.43 -10.93
C GLU A 740 -27.47 -25.59 -9.48
N SER A 741 -26.88 -24.54 -8.88
CA SER A 741 -26.48 -24.55 -7.47
C SER A 741 -27.67 -24.79 -6.53
N LYS A 742 -28.81 -24.14 -6.79
CA LYS A 742 -30.05 -24.37 -6.06
C LYS A 742 -30.44 -25.85 -6.09
N GLN A 743 -30.51 -26.47 -7.27
CA GLN A 743 -30.84 -27.89 -7.43
C GLN A 743 -29.86 -28.81 -6.70
N ARG A 744 -28.56 -28.48 -6.75
CA ARG A 744 -27.51 -29.25 -6.05
C ARG A 744 -27.69 -29.22 -4.54
N ILE A 745 -27.98 -28.05 -3.96
CA ILE A 745 -28.14 -27.90 -2.50
C ILE A 745 -29.44 -28.56 -2.01
N GLU A 746 -30.53 -28.54 -2.79
CA GLU A 746 -31.78 -29.25 -2.43
C GLU A 746 -31.54 -30.72 -2.07
N THR A 747 -30.59 -31.38 -2.76
CA THR A 747 -30.24 -32.79 -2.46
C THR A 747 -29.64 -32.99 -1.07
N VAL A 748 -28.99 -31.99 -0.48
CA VAL A 748 -28.40 -32.07 0.88
C VAL A 748 -29.45 -31.80 1.95
N ILE A 749 -30.46 -30.98 1.64
CA ILE A 749 -31.55 -30.64 2.56
C ILE A 749 -32.57 -31.78 2.68
N ASN A 750 -32.79 -32.49 1.58
CA ASN A 750 -33.77 -33.57 1.51
C ASN A 750 -33.25 -34.91 2.06
N ASN A 751 -31.92 -35.08 2.13
CA ASN A 751 -31.28 -36.17 2.84
C ASN A 751 -31.02 -35.79 4.31
#